data_AF-A0A8H5HKX7-F1
#
_entry.id   AF-A0A8H5HKX7-F1
#
_cell.length_a   1.000
_cell.length_b   1.000
_cell.length_c   1.000
_cell.angle_alpha   90.00
_cell.angle_beta   90.00
_cell.angle_gamma   90.00
#
_symmetry.space_group_name_H-M   'P 1'
#
loop_
_entity.id
_entity.type
_entity.pdbx_description
1 polymer ?
#
loop_
_entity_poly.entity_id
_entity_poly.type
_entity_poly.pdbx_seq_one_letter_code
_entity_poly.pdbx_strand_id
1 'polypeptide(L)'
;MEREDLSPLSPLTVPVLGDREGRATFSTAPPSRSHTPFQKRSRSPAPSESEFEFNPSSNASIRRAIISYENLVALADAQERLKYVLANRKETLKEARKMVWRDKGEPVVELADVEECLRWALKGGFRAAGLALNIRAAFNIVLALIKLPSVPKKHWVNLIQRAIFGLDTFRFAAMLGSFVSIYKFLLNALPFLIPSVRVTKRDFPPAFDDDEEVDEDKSSLPTTVFDVSIPPTPSNDAQGPLFHHRQRTERLSLSTQAQRILTRKKTKRWHAALAGAVAGGLGVGHVSSNPALFNGMSPILDPLGDQRETRDDCSATICQARRSGLQGSYNLFSDRYNFHIPHGDVLVFSLVCGQILYAFLLRPDSLPRSYTNWVATAAKVPHACLRMNYDMVRNHSVDFHDVDSIIARAEITPSNKALLLSLKDTFSKIQTLSPGEPSPYFPHYSTCAAIHPAQTSCWSVPTIRFFEVAKWMLPIYGALHFVPAVLFKRSTFMKNPLKVLMKAAIGTGRSSSFLGLFVIIYQGINCFKNQSHEYLSTLSSNSPLYPLVQKIPKSVIDSLISKYSFFVPGLFSGLALFIEEKRRRPELAMYVLPKGLESLWIVAMGKVGLKKWKNSETVLMAIGMAMVMSTYQNDPQHLSDLWPEAMLASKCLAAALLILPVSLLTITYLIAAFPKPPEGIAIYPGLSSLPRESKTWTLYPPDLYGEEGTYVNLPYGKTRYWLMGPPESDKKIVLIHGLSVPAMIWKEVAPSLAAKGYRVLLYDLYGRGYSDAPQTKYDSNLYVTQLALLMQHVKWDKAILVGVSMGGGVAAAFAASFPDLVEDRVIVISSAGLVLTSDMSRTTKFMSLPLVQALTSSFIAQKFLQHLIDSPNETTPVNPIEDIVRLQSAHLPGFNNAISSTLREGPVRGEYRSFSSDVWNSRRLLIIHGTTDNTVPYKYAKMIESALPRHCRSEIVTIDGGGHDLTISHPNFLVKEIERWIQLP
;
A
#
# COMPACT_ATOMS: atom_id res chain seq x y z
N MET A 1 -51.04 -45.84 -1.09
CA MET A 1 -50.81 -46.66 0.11
C MET A 1 -49.81 -45.92 0.98
N GLU A 2 -49.97 -45.80 2.29
CA GLU A 2 -51.15 -46.04 3.15
C GLU A 2 -51.00 -45.15 4.40
N ARG A 3 -52.08 -44.49 4.83
CA ARG A 3 -52.80 -44.71 6.11
C ARG A 3 -51.98 -44.34 7.37
N GLU A 4 -52.40 -43.30 8.10
CA GLU A 4 -53.17 -43.38 9.38
C GLU A 4 -52.19 -43.31 10.58
N ASP A 5 -52.48 -42.82 11.79
CA ASP A 5 -53.65 -42.13 12.39
C ASP A 5 -53.19 -41.50 13.75
N LEU A 6 -53.94 -40.77 14.59
CA LEU A 6 -55.30 -40.22 14.60
C LEU A 6 -55.32 -38.97 15.54
N SER A 7 -56.49 -38.35 15.72
CA SER A 7 -56.87 -37.47 16.85
C SER A 7 -57.49 -38.35 17.98
N PRO A 8 -58.50 -38.00 18.83
CA PRO A 8 -59.16 -36.73 19.18
C PRO A 8 -59.51 -36.52 20.70
N LEU A 9 -60.24 -35.42 20.99
CA LEU A 9 -61.29 -35.21 22.03
C LEU A 9 -61.04 -35.45 23.56
N SER A 10 -61.13 -34.35 24.33
CA SER A 10 -62.09 -34.01 25.45
C SER A 10 -63.01 -35.09 26.06
N PRO A 11 -63.57 -35.00 27.32
CA PRO A 11 -64.26 -33.78 27.82
C PRO A 11 -64.53 -33.53 29.34
N LEU A 12 -65.23 -32.39 29.61
CA LEU A 12 -66.33 -32.14 30.59
C LEU A 12 -66.13 -31.91 32.12
N THR A 13 -66.36 -30.65 32.55
CA THR A 13 -67.35 -30.14 33.57
C THR A 13 -67.20 -28.59 33.65
N VAL A 14 -68.17 -27.69 33.42
CA VAL A 14 -69.49 -27.36 34.06
C VAL A 14 -69.30 -26.67 35.44
N PRO A 15 -69.89 -25.48 35.79
CA PRO A 15 -71.08 -24.74 35.27
C PRO A 15 -70.82 -23.22 34.89
N VAL A 16 -71.68 -22.19 35.17
CA VAL A 16 -72.85 -21.63 34.38
C VAL A 16 -73.12 -20.11 34.67
N LEU A 17 -73.55 -19.30 33.65
CA LEU A 17 -74.17 -17.91 33.64
C LEU A 17 -73.38 -16.70 34.23
N GLY A 18 -73.56 -15.42 33.81
CA GLY A 18 -74.40 -14.68 32.81
C GLY A 18 -74.58 -13.20 33.25
N ASP A 19 -75.02 -12.15 32.51
CA ASP A 19 -75.31 -11.82 31.09
C ASP A 19 -75.42 -10.24 30.92
N ARG A 20 -75.33 -9.66 29.69
CA ARG A 20 -75.68 -8.25 29.26
C ARG A 20 -74.93 -7.03 29.85
N GLU A 21 -74.93 -5.79 29.30
CA GLU A 21 -75.31 -5.18 27.98
C GLU A 21 -74.51 -3.85 27.77
N GLY A 22 -74.55 -3.21 26.58
CA GLY A 22 -74.10 -1.80 26.40
C GLY A 22 -73.32 -1.47 25.11
N ARG A 23 -73.42 -0.23 24.60
CA ARG A 23 -72.85 0.22 23.30
C ARG A 23 -72.57 1.74 23.26
N ALA A 24 -71.93 2.21 22.18
CA ALA A 24 -71.89 3.61 21.67
C ALA A 24 -70.90 4.60 22.34
N THR A 25 -70.39 5.70 21.72
CA THR A 25 -70.06 6.08 20.31
C THR A 25 -69.41 7.48 20.28
N PHE A 26 -68.44 7.76 19.36
CA PHE A 26 -68.13 9.12 18.80
C PHE A 26 -67.67 10.20 19.84
N SER A 27 -67.19 11.44 19.56
CA SER A 27 -66.69 12.18 18.38
C SER A 27 -65.83 13.40 18.82
N THR A 28 -64.88 13.90 17.99
CA THR A 28 -64.39 15.33 17.86
C THR A 28 -63.88 16.11 19.10
N ALA A 29 -63.08 17.20 19.03
CA ALA A 29 -62.09 17.75 18.07
C ALA A 29 -61.30 18.92 18.74
N PRO A 30 -60.09 19.31 18.28
CA PRO A 30 -59.34 20.48 18.78
C PRO A 30 -59.75 21.79 18.07
N PRO A 31 -59.25 22.99 18.50
CA PRO A 31 -58.24 23.67 17.67
C PRO A 31 -57.25 24.65 18.37
N SER A 32 -56.26 25.15 17.61
CA SER A 32 -55.59 26.49 17.65
C SER A 32 -55.06 27.09 18.98
N ARG A 33 -53.79 27.52 19.08
CA ARG A 33 -53.20 28.81 18.56
C ARG A 33 -54.04 30.04 19.01
N SER A 34 -53.49 31.14 19.56
CA SER A 34 -52.26 31.88 19.20
C SER A 34 -51.93 33.06 20.17
N HIS A 35 -50.86 33.81 19.86
CA HIS A 35 -50.55 35.21 20.21
C HIS A 35 -50.11 35.64 21.64
N THR A 36 -48.81 36.01 21.72
CA THR A 36 -48.22 37.14 22.46
C THR A 36 -48.79 38.51 22.00
N PRO A 37 -48.62 39.69 22.68
CA PRO A 37 -47.48 40.04 23.56
C PRO A 37 -47.69 41.04 24.74
N PHE A 38 -46.62 41.24 25.52
CA PHE A 38 -46.13 42.46 26.21
C PHE A 38 -47.06 43.61 26.75
N GLN A 39 -46.88 43.90 28.06
CA GLN A 39 -46.52 45.20 28.70
C GLN A 39 -47.55 46.01 29.55
N LYS A 40 -46.99 46.60 30.64
CA LYS A 40 -47.34 47.86 31.37
C LYS A 40 -48.33 47.89 32.58
N ARG A 41 -47.68 47.98 33.77
CA ARG A 41 -47.81 49.03 34.84
C ARG A 41 -49.08 49.19 35.72
N SER A 42 -48.79 49.13 37.05
CA SER A 42 -49.24 50.07 38.11
C SER A 42 -50.71 49.97 38.63
N ARG A 43 -51.07 50.37 39.87
CA ARG A 43 -50.33 50.91 41.04
C ARG A 43 -51.17 50.81 42.34
N SER A 44 -50.53 50.67 43.52
CA SER A 44 -51.00 51.10 44.88
C SER A 44 -52.34 50.50 45.43
N PRO A 45 -52.71 50.70 46.72
CA PRO A 45 -52.02 51.36 47.86
C PRO A 45 -51.76 50.43 49.07
N ALA A 46 -51.35 50.99 50.22
CA ALA A 46 -51.10 50.31 51.50
C ALA A 46 -51.73 51.08 52.69
N PRO A 47 -51.89 50.47 53.88
CA PRO A 47 -52.15 51.16 55.16
C PRO A 47 -50.86 51.34 56.01
N SER A 48 -51.00 51.95 57.20
CA SER A 48 -49.94 52.65 57.95
C SER A 48 -49.44 51.98 59.26
N GLU A 49 -48.53 52.68 59.95
CA GLU A 49 -47.61 52.20 60.99
C GLU A 49 -48.17 52.17 62.43
N SER A 50 -47.45 51.49 63.33
CA SER A 50 -47.23 51.93 64.73
C SER A 50 -45.87 51.42 65.22
N GLU A 51 -45.29 52.08 66.23
CA GLU A 51 -43.83 52.05 66.53
C GLU A 51 -43.43 51.11 67.67
N PHE A 52 -42.18 50.64 67.64
CA PHE A 52 -41.37 50.31 68.83
C PHE A 52 -39.88 50.40 68.48
N GLU A 53 -39.12 51.28 69.14
CA GLU A 53 -37.68 51.45 68.89
C GLU A 53 -36.82 50.36 69.56
N PHE A 54 -35.71 49.97 68.88
CA PHE A 54 -34.61 49.25 69.52
C PHE A 54 -33.25 49.64 68.91
N ASN A 55 -32.24 49.83 69.75
CA ASN A 55 -30.98 50.50 69.37
C ASN A 55 -30.13 49.69 68.35
N PRO A 56 -29.81 50.24 67.15
CA PRO A 56 -29.19 49.47 66.06
C PRO A 56 -27.65 49.36 66.11
N SER A 57 -26.97 50.03 67.05
CA SER A 57 -25.52 50.28 66.97
C SER A 57 -24.62 49.05 67.20
N SER A 58 -25.00 48.12 68.08
CA SER A 58 -24.18 46.95 68.45
C SER A 58 -24.24 45.80 67.43
N ASN A 59 -25.38 45.63 66.76
CA ASN A 59 -25.58 44.52 65.80
C ASN A 59 -24.73 44.66 64.53
N ALA A 60 -24.37 45.89 64.13
CA ALA A 60 -23.67 46.16 62.87
C ALA A 60 -22.18 45.77 62.86
N SER A 61 -21.55 45.59 64.02
CA SER A 61 -20.19 45.06 64.16
C SER A 61 -20.22 43.53 64.26
N ILE A 62 -21.10 42.99 65.12
CA ILE A 62 -21.28 41.54 65.31
C ILE A 62 -21.67 40.85 64.01
N ARG A 63 -22.66 41.37 63.25
CA ARG A 63 -23.02 40.81 61.93
C ARG A 63 -21.86 40.86 60.93
N ARG A 64 -21.01 41.89 60.96
CA ARG A 64 -19.82 41.95 60.09
C ARG A 64 -18.73 40.96 60.50
N ALA A 65 -18.56 40.71 61.80
CA ALA A 65 -17.67 39.67 62.30
C ALA A 65 -18.17 38.26 61.92
N ILE A 66 -19.46 37.99 62.09
CA ILE A 66 -20.11 36.73 61.69
C ILE A 66 -19.97 36.51 60.18
N ILE A 67 -20.35 37.49 59.35
CA ILE A 67 -20.20 37.39 57.88
C ILE A 67 -18.72 37.20 57.49
N SER A 68 -17.78 37.85 58.18
CA SER A 68 -16.34 37.64 57.93
C SER A 68 -15.89 36.22 58.32
N TYR A 69 -16.44 35.65 59.39
CA TYR A 69 -16.15 34.29 59.86
C TYR A 69 -16.77 33.24 58.91
N GLU A 70 -18.03 33.41 58.52
CA GLU A 70 -18.71 32.58 57.51
C GLU A 70 -17.93 32.55 56.19
N ASN A 71 -17.47 33.71 55.70
CA ASN A 71 -16.62 33.78 54.50
C ASN A 71 -15.26 33.11 54.69
N LEU A 72 -14.64 33.18 55.88
CA LEU A 72 -13.38 32.48 56.18
C LEU A 72 -13.57 30.96 56.26
N VAL A 73 -14.68 30.48 56.86
CA VAL A 73 -15.04 29.06 56.92
C VAL A 73 -15.36 28.53 55.51
N ALA A 74 -16.12 29.29 54.70
CA ALA A 74 -16.38 28.94 53.31
C ALA A 74 -15.09 28.90 52.44
N LEU A 75 -14.13 29.80 52.70
CA LEU A 75 -12.81 29.75 52.05
C LEU A 75 -11.96 28.57 52.52
N ALA A 76 -12.04 28.18 53.79
CA ALA A 76 -11.34 27.00 54.33
C ALA A 76 -11.89 25.70 53.73
N ASP A 77 -13.22 25.52 53.73
CA ASP A 77 -13.91 24.40 53.08
C ASP A 77 -13.64 24.37 51.57
N ALA A 78 -13.65 25.51 50.88
CA ALA A 78 -13.24 25.60 49.48
C ALA A 78 -11.78 25.16 49.25
N GLN A 79 -10.85 25.52 50.14
CA GLN A 79 -9.45 25.04 50.08
C GLN A 79 -9.33 23.55 50.38
N GLU A 80 -10.12 23.00 51.31
CA GLU A 80 -10.09 21.58 51.67
C GLU A 80 -10.69 20.71 50.57
N ARG A 81 -11.86 21.10 50.01
CA ARG A 81 -12.42 20.50 48.79
C ARG A 81 -11.43 20.56 47.64
N LEU A 82 -10.71 21.67 47.46
CA LEU A 82 -9.67 21.80 46.43
C LEU A 82 -8.49 20.83 46.68
N LYS A 83 -8.00 20.70 47.92
CA LYS A 83 -6.97 19.72 48.30
C LYS A 83 -7.42 18.29 48.03
N TYR A 84 -8.65 17.93 48.42
CA TYR A 84 -9.24 16.61 48.18
C TYR A 84 -9.40 16.30 46.68
N VAL A 85 -9.93 17.24 45.89
CA VAL A 85 -10.03 17.11 44.43
C VAL A 85 -8.65 16.96 43.78
N LEU A 86 -7.62 17.68 44.26
CA LEU A 86 -6.24 17.53 43.79
C LEU A 86 -5.61 16.19 44.19
N ALA A 87 -5.90 15.66 45.38
CA ALA A 87 -5.45 14.34 45.83
C ALA A 87 -6.10 13.21 45.00
N ASN A 88 -7.43 13.20 44.90
CA ASN A 88 -8.20 12.26 44.08
C ASN A 88 -7.77 12.33 42.59
N ARG A 89 -7.46 13.53 42.07
CA ARG A 89 -6.88 13.71 40.72
C ARG A 89 -5.50 13.08 40.58
N LYS A 90 -4.61 13.19 41.58
CA LYS A 90 -3.29 12.51 41.58
C LYS A 90 -3.45 10.99 41.60
N GLU A 91 -4.37 10.45 42.39
CA GLU A 91 -4.64 9.00 42.41
C GLU A 91 -5.28 8.52 41.10
N THR A 92 -6.24 9.26 40.56
CA THR A 92 -6.87 8.98 39.26
C THR A 92 -5.82 8.97 38.13
N LEU A 93 -4.82 9.86 38.17
CA LEU A 93 -3.69 9.84 37.25
C LEU A 93 -2.76 8.63 37.48
N LYS A 94 -2.50 8.23 38.73
CA LYS A 94 -1.73 7.02 39.07
C LYS A 94 -2.44 5.72 38.62
N GLU A 95 -3.78 5.71 38.64
CA GLU A 95 -4.65 4.70 38.03
C GLU A 95 -4.58 4.72 36.49
N ALA A 96 -4.53 5.91 35.88
CA ALA A 96 -4.45 6.08 34.43
C ALA A 96 -3.10 5.64 33.84
N ARG A 97 -1.98 5.91 34.51
CA ARG A 97 -0.62 5.45 34.13
C ARG A 97 -0.49 3.93 33.98
N LYS A 98 -1.40 3.17 34.60
CA LYS A 98 -1.48 1.70 34.52
C LYS A 98 -2.34 1.20 33.35
N MET A 99 -3.10 2.05 32.67
CA MET A 99 -3.90 1.69 31.50
C MET A 99 -3.09 1.81 30.20
N VAL A 100 -2.41 0.72 29.84
CA VAL A 100 -1.62 0.63 28.61
C VAL A 100 -2.12 -0.54 27.76
N TRP A 101 -2.54 -0.27 26.54
CA TRP A 101 -2.71 -1.31 25.51
C TRP A 101 -1.32 -1.88 25.16
N ARG A 102 -1.10 -3.18 25.38
CA ARG A 102 0.18 -3.88 25.10
C ARG A 102 -0.05 -5.15 24.28
N ASP A 103 0.95 -5.51 23.48
CA ASP A 103 0.95 -6.79 22.76
C ASP A 103 1.27 -7.95 23.72
N LYS A 104 0.74 -9.16 23.44
CA LYS A 104 0.85 -10.32 24.35
C LYS A 104 2.30 -10.79 24.50
N GLY A 105 2.93 -10.41 25.61
CA GLY A 105 4.30 -10.82 25.98
C GLY A 105 5.21 -9.64 26.36
N GLU A 106 4.78 -8.40 26.16
CA GLU A 106 5.57 -7.22 26.54
C GLU A 106 5.56 -6.99 28.07
N PRO A 107 6.67 -6.51 28.66
CA PRO A 107 6.77 -6.23 30.09
C PRO A 107 5.88 -5.06 30.52
N VAL A 108 5.62 -4.97 31.84
CA VAL A 108 4.80 -3.89 32.42
C VAL A 108 5.65 -2.64 32.60
N VAL A 109 5.47 -1.67 31.71
CA VAL A 109 6.05 -0.32 31.77
C VAL A 109 4.95 0.68 32.11
N GLU A 110 5.02 1.38 33.24
CA GLU A 110 4.12 2.51 33.53
C GLU A 110 4.48 3.68 32.63
N LEU A 111 3.49 4.24 31.91
CA LEU A 111 3.74 5.38 31.01
C LEU A 111 3.72 6.67 31.82
N ALA A 112 4.77 7.48 31.73
CA ALA A 112 4.85 8.73 32.48
C ALA A 112 3.90 9.81 31.91
N ASP A 113 3.98 10.01 30.58
CA ASP A 113 3.47 11.18 29.87
C ASP A 113 2.94 10.86 28.45
N VAL A 114 2.17 11.79 27.88
CA VAL A 114 1.53 11.66 26.55
C VAL A 114 2.56 11.53 25.41
N GLU A 115 3.74 12.13 25.56
CA GLU A 115 4.84 11.96 24.60
C GLU A 115 5.38 10.52 24.57
N GLU A 116 5.40 9.84 25.73
CA GLU A 116 5.76 8.43 25.80
C GLU A 116 4.68 7.56 25.14
N CYS A 117 3.39 7.88 25.36
CA CYS A 117 2.27 7.24 24.64
C CYS A 117 2.44 7.35 23.12
N LEU A 118 2.91 8.50 22.60
CA LEU A 118 3.21 8.70 21.18
C LEU A 118 4.40 7.83 20.72
N ARG A 119 5.52 7.83 21.46
CA ARG A 119 6.69 6.99 21.15
C ARG A 119 6.35 5.50 21.09
N TRP A 120 5.55 4.98 22.02
CA TRP A 120 5.09 3.59 22.01
C TRP A 120 4.07 3.30 20.90
N ALA A 121 3.16 4.24 20.62
CA ALA A 121 2.21 4.12 19.52
C ALA A 121 2.90 4.03 18.15
N LEU A 122 3.90 4.90 17.89
CA LEU A 122 4.71 4.89 16.66
C LEU A 122 5.51 3.57 16.52
N LYS A 123 6.16 3.09 17.59
CA LYS A 123 6.81 1.76 17.60
C LYS A 123 5.83 0.63 17.24
N GLY A 124 4.59 0.69 17.75
CA GLY A 124 3.52 -0.23 17.38
C GLY A 124 3.11 -0.11 15.91
N GLY A 125 3.01 1.11 15.39
CA GLY A 125 2.71 1.41 14.00
C GLY A 125 3.75 0.87 13.01
N PHE A 126 5.04 1.10 13.27
CA PHE A 126 6.12 0.58 12.43
C PHE A 126 6.14 -0.96 12.39
N ARG A 127 5.93 -1.63 13.53
CA ARG A 127 5.77 -3.10 13.58
C ARG A 127 4.57 -3.57 12.75
N ALA A 128 3.43 -2.89 12.85
CA ALA A 128 2.23 -3.22 12.08
C ALA A 128 2.41 -2.98 10.57
N ALA A 129 3.08 -1.89 10.17
CA ALA A 129 3.43 -1.60 8.79
C ALA A 129 4.36 -2.67 8.20
N GLY A 130 5.42 -3.06 8.93
CA GLY A 130 6.33 -4.12 8.51
C GLY A 130 5.63 -5.48 8.35
N LEU A 131 4.72 -5.84 9.26
CA LEU A 131 3.92 -7.05 9.14
C LEU A 131 2.96 -7.00 7.94
N ALA A 132 2.29 -5.87 7.72
CA ALA A 132 1.38 -5.65 6.59
C ALA A 132 2.11 -5.71 5.23
N LEU A 133 3.31 -5.11 5.14
CA LEU A 133 4.17 -5.14 3.96
C LEU A 133 4.50 -6.60 3.60
N ASN A 134 5.00 -7.39 4.56
CA ASN A 134 5.37 -8.78 4.35
C ASN A 134 4.17 -9.66 3.94
N ILE A 135 3.00 -9.48 4.58
CA ILE A 135 1.79 -10.26 4.24
C ILE A 135 1.28 -9.91 2.82
N ARG A 136 1.19 -8.63 2.46
CA ARG A 136 0.72 -8.21 1.12
C ARG A 136 1.74 -8.56 0.04
N ALA A 137 3.04 -8.41 0.28
CA ALA A 137 4.10 -8.86 -0.62
C ALA A 137 4.03 -10.39 -0.86
N ALA A 138 3.91 -11.19 0.20
CA ALA A 138 3.81 -12.65 0.09
C ALA A 138 2.59 -13.10 -0.74
N PHE A 139 1.43 -12.49 -0.51
CA PHE A 139 0.23 -12.78 -1.31
C PHE A 139 0.40 -12.37 -2.77
N ASN A 140 0.98 -11.20 -3.03
CA ASN A 140 1.27 -10.73 -4.38
C ASN A 140 2.30 -11.63 -5.09
N ILE A 141 3.31 -12.15 -4.39
CA ILE A 141 4.27 -13.13 -4.93
C ILE A 141 3.53 -14.39 -5.37
N VAL A 142 2.64 -14.95 -4.53
CA VAL A 142 1.86 -16.16 -4.89
C VAL A 142 1.01 -15.91 -6.14
N LEU A 143 0.36 -14.74 -6.26
CA LEU A 143 -0.38 -14.38 -7.46
C LEU A 143 0.51 -14.14 -8.69
N ALA A 144 1.72 -13.61 -8.50
CA ALA A 144 2.71 -13.46 -9.57
C ALA A 144 3.21 -14.82 -10.08
N LEU A 145 3.54 -15.74 -9.16
CA LEU A 145 3.97 -17.12 -9.47
C LEU A 145 2.90 -17.87 -10.27
N ILE A 146 1.63 -17.77 -9.88
CA ILE A 146 0.49 -18.35 -10.62
C ILE A 146 0.37 -17.76 -12.04
N LYS A 147 0.76 -16.49 -12.24
CA LYS A 147 0.71 -15.80 -13.54
C LYS A 147 1.94 -16.01 -14.42
N LEU A 148 3.08 -16.48 -13.90
CA LEU A 148 4.32 -16.67 -14.69
C LEU A 148 4.14 -17.48 -15.99
N PRO A 149 3.37 -18.60 -16.03
CA PRO A 149 3.18 -19.37 -17.26
C PRO A 149 2.46 -18.59 -18.37
N SER A 150 1.67 -17.57 -18.02
CA SER A 150 0.89 -16.75 -18.95
C SER A 150 1.59 -15.46 -19.37
N VAL A 151 2.82 -15.22 -18.91
CA VAL A 151 3.56 -13.96 -19.12
C VAL A 151 4.90 -14.25 -19.83
N PRO A 152 5.30 -13.48 -20.86
CA PRO A 152 6.60 -13.65 -21.52
C PRO A 152 7.77 -13.52 -20.53
N LYS A 153 8.77 -14.42 -20.63
CA LYS A 153 9.91 -14.52 -19.70
C LYS A 153 10.60 -13.17 -19.40
N LYS A 154 10.72 -12.29 -20.40
CA LYS A 154 11.29 -10.94 -20.27
C LYS A 154 10.62 -10.03 -19.21
N HIS A 155 9.39 -10.34 -18.79
CA HIS A 155 8.66 -9.56 -17.79
C HIS A 155 8.58 -10.24 -16.41
N TRP A 156 9.13 -11.45 -16.24
CA TRP A 156 9.05 -12.22 -14.99
C TRP A 156 9.70 -11.48 -13.80
N VAL A 157 10.89 -10.90 -14.02
CA VAL A 157 11.60 -10.11 -12.99
C VAL A 157 10.78 -8.88 -12.60
N ASN A 158 10.26 -8.13 -13.58
CA ASN A 158 9.45 -6.93 -13.33
C ASN A 158 8.13 -7.27 -12.61
N LEU A 159 7.52 -8.43 -12.91
CA LEU A 159 6.31 -8.90 -12.23
C LEU A 159 6.57 -9.24 -10.75
N ILE A 160 7.68 -9.91 -10.45
CA ILE A 160 8.09 -10.25 -9.08
C ILE A 160 8.52 -8.99 -8.31
N GLN A 161 9.27 -8.08 -8.92
CA GLN A 161 9.63 -6.79 -8.32
C GLN A 161 8.38 -5.94 -8.03
N ARG A 162 7.41 -5.85 -8.95
CA ARG A 162 6.13 -5.18 -8.71
C ARG A 162 5.28 -5.87 -7.63
N ALA A 163 5.38 -7.20 -7.46
CA ALA A 163 4.70 -7.88 -6.36
C ALA A 163 5.25 -7.50 -4.97
N ILE A 164 6.58 -7.40 -4.85
CA ILE A 164 7.28 -7.09 -3.59
C ILE A 164 7.26 -5.59 -3.28
N PHE A 165 7.75 -4.77 -4.20
CA PHE A 165 7.97 -3.33 -4.03
C PHE A 165 6.87 -2.46 -4.67
N GLY A 166 5.76 -3.06 -5.07
CA GLY A 166 4.62 -2.36 -5.66
C GLY A 166 4.07 -1.26 -4.74
N LEU A 167 3.67 -0.14 -5.35
CA LEU A 167 3.17 1.03 -4.63
C LEU A 167 1.99 0.69 -3.71
N ASP A 168 1.13 -0.24 -4.10
CA ASP A 168 -0.02 -0.69 -3.30
C ASP A 168 0.35 -1.60 -2.12
N THR A 169 1.48 -2.31 -2.20
CA THR A 169 2.08 -3.02 -1.06
C THR A 169 2.53 -2.00 0.00
N PHE A 170 3.17 -0.91 -0.41
CA PHE A 170 3.56 0.19 0.48
C PHE A 170 2.36 1.01 0.99
N ARG A 171 1.36 1.33 0.15
CA ARG A 171 0.12 2.01 0.57
C ARG A 171 -0.62 1.20 1.64
N PHE A 172 -0.76 -0.12 1.45
CA PHE A 172 -1.38 -1.01 2.44
C PHE A 172 -0.61 -1.05 3.77
N ALA A 173 0.73 -1.10 3.70
CA ALA A 173 1.59 -1.04 4.89
C ALA A 173 1.46 0.31 5.64
N ALA A 174 1.48 1.43 4.92
CA ALA A 174 1.29 2.77 5.48
C ALA A 174 -0.10 2.95 6.10
N MET A 175 -1.15 2.42 5.45
CA MET A 175 -2.54 2.43 5.93
C MET A 175 -2.70 1.68 7.26
N LEU A 176 -2.11 0.48 7.40
CA LEU A 176 -2.20 -0.26 8.66
C LEU A 176 -1.30 0.36 9.75
N GLY A 177 -0.12 0.84 9.38
CA GLY A 177 0.81 1.50 10.30
C GLY A 177 0.25 2.81 10.88
N SER A 178 -0.38 3.64 10.05
CA SER A 178 -1.03 4.88 10.49
C SER A 178 -2.26 4.58 11.36
N PHE A 179 -3.10 3.62 10.97
CA PHE A 179 -4.24 3.17 11.77
C PHE A 179 -3.79 2.70 13.17
N VAL A 180 -2.82 1.80 13.26
CA VAL A 180 -2.33 1.27 14.55
C VAL A 180 -1.66 2.36 15.38
N SER A 181 -0.92 3.29 14.77
CA SER A 181 -0.33 4.44 15.48
C SER A 181 -1.42 5.32 16.11
N ILE A 182 -2.38 5.78 15.31
CA ILE A 182 -3.44 6.69 15.77
C ILE A 182 -4.33 6.00 16.81
N TYR A 183 -4.65 4.71 16.61
CA TYR A 183 -5.46 3.93 17.55
C TYR A 183 -4.74 3.73 18.89
N LYS A 184 -3.49 3.23 18.89
CA LYS A 184 -2.71 3.02 20.13
C LYS A 184 -2.47 4.34 20.86
N PHE A 185 -2.18 5.43 20.13
CA PHE A 185 -1.99 6.76 20.71
C PHE A 185 -3.27 7.24 21.42
N LEU A 186 -4.40 7.32 20.70
CA LEU A 186 -5.64 7.84 21.26
C LEU A 186 -6.17 6.99 22.42
N LEU A 187 -6.11 5.66 22.30
CA LEU A 187 -6.61 4.76 23.35
C LEU A 187 -5.80 4.88 24.66
N ASN A 188 -4.49 5.07 24.56
CA ASN A 188 -3.61 5.27 25.73
C ASN A 188 -3.63 6.73 26.22
N ALA A 189 -3.81 7.73 25.35
CA ALA A 189 -3.78 9.15 25.72
C ALA A 189 -5.11 9.68 26.29
N LEU A 190 -6.26 9.19 25.83
CA LEU A 190 -7.58 9.62 26.34
C LEU A 190 -7.72 9.49 27.88
N PRO A 191 -7.23 8.43 28.55
CA PRO A 191 -7.16 8.36 30.02
C PRO A 191 -6.36 9.46 30.72
N PHE A 192 -5.31 10.03 30.09
CA PHE A 192 -4.53 11.14 30.65
C PHE A 192 -5.21 12.50 30.40
N LEU A 193 -5.83 12.67 29.23
CA LEU A 193 -6.48 13.91 28.82
C LEU A 193 -7.84 14.10 29.51
N ILE A 194 -8.58 13.01 29.76
CA ILE A 194 -9.92 13.02 30.36
C ILE A 194 -9.95 12.02 31.54
N PRO A 195 -9.18 12.29 32.62
CA PRO A 195 -9.20 11.48 33.83
C PRO A 195 -10.55 11.70 34.55
N SER A 196 -11.37 10.65 34.65
CA SER A 196 -12.64 10.77 35.37
C SER A 196 -12.43 10.65 36.86
N VAL A 197 -12.52 11.78 37.56
CA VAL A 197 -12.66 11.86 39.01
C VAL A 197 -13.80 10.93 39.45
N ARG A 198 -13.48 9.94 40.28
CA ARG A 198 -14.50 9.23 41.05
C ARG A 198 -14.71 10.01 42.34
N VAL A 199 -15.77 10.82 42.38
CA VAL A 199 -16.34 11.23 43.66
C VAL A 199 -17.12 10.03 44.20
N THR A 200 -16.49 9.22 45.04
CA THR A 200 -17.20 8.31 45.92
C THR A 200 -18.04 9.16 46.89
N LYS A 201 -19.37 8.98 46.90
CA LYS A 201 -20.30 9.79 47.70
C LYS A 201 -20.39 9.29 49.15
N ARG A 202 -19.22 9.13 49.78
CA ARG A 202 -18.98 8.88 51.21
C ARG A 202 -17.77 9.70 51.61
N ASP A 203 -17.58 9.88 52.91
CA ASP A 203 -16.45 10.61 53.50
C ASP A 203 -16.53 12.15 53.34
N PHE A 204 -17.71 12.70 53.63
CA PHE A 204 -17.85 14.02 54.28
C PHE A 204 -18.50 13.78 55.66
N PRO A 205 -18.06 14.45 56.74
CA PRO A 205 -18.86 14.55 57.95
C PRO A 205 -20.16 15.33 57.65
N PRO A 206 -21.32 14.94 58.19
CA PRO A 206 -22.51 15.77 58.08
C PRO A 206 -22.30 17.05 58.89
N ALA A 207 -22.42 18.21 58.22
CA ALA A 207 -22.81 19.43 58.90
C ALA A 207 -24.34 19.36 59.14
N PHE A 208 -24.80 19.98 60.23
CA PHE A 208 -26.19 19.93 60.68
C PHE A 208 -27.17 20.41 59.61
N ASP A 209 -28.08 19.51 59.22
CA ASP A 209 -29.48 19.81 58.90
C ASP A 209 -30.27 18.81 59.75
N ASP A 210 -31.22 19.30 60.55
CA ASP A 210 -32.15 18.47 61.35
C ASP A 210 -33.37 18.03 60.51
N ASP A 211 -34.30 17.33 61.16
CA ASP A 211 -35.65 16.94 60.69
C ASP A 211 -35.81 15.64 59.83
N GLU A 212 -36.01 14.56 60.59
CA GLU A 212 -37.07 13.53 60.46
C GLU A 212 -36.96 12.26 59.55
N GLU A 213 -37.51 11.19 60.14
CA GLU A 213 -37.92 9.85 59.65
C GLU A 213 -36.92 8.86 58.99
N VAL A 214 -36.40 7.94 59.84
CA VAL A 214 -36.79 6.49 59.89
C VAL A 214 -36.82 5.73 58.53
N ASP A 215 -36.09 4.62 58.32
CA ASP A 215 -36.09 3.38 59.13
C ASP A 215 -34.83 2.49 58.97
N GLU A 216 -34.78 1.36 59.70
CA GLU A 216 -33.72 0.33 59.73
C GLU A 216 -33.64 -0.54 58.43
N ASP A 217 -32.73 -1.50 58.17
CA ASP A 217 -31.58 -2.11 58.88
C ASP A 217 -30.56 -2.65 57.82
N LYS A 218 -29.25 -2.60 58.11
CA LYS A 218 -28.36 -3.78 57.98
C LYS A 218 -26.94 -3.58 58.50
N SER A 219 -26.54 -4.48 59.38
CA SER A 219 -25.33 -4.43 60.21
C SER A 219 -24.11 -5.19 59.64
N SER A 220 -22.94 -4.84 60.19
CA SER A 220 -21.70 -5.63 60.22
C SER A 220 -21.12 -6.21 58.92
N LEU A 221 -20.13 -5.50 58.37
CA LEU A 221 -18.84 -6.12 58.04
C LEU A 221 -17.84 -5.77 59.16
N PRO A 222 -16.97 -6.71 59.55
CA PRO A 222 -15.62 -6.35 59.98
C PRO A 222 -14.58 -6.98 59.05
N THR A 223 -13.89 -6.15 58.29
CA THR A 223 -12.67 -6.58 57.58
C THR A 223 -11.52 -6.62 58.58
N THR A 224 -10.90 -7.78 58.77
CA THR A 224 -9.60 -7.90 59.44
C THR A 224 -8.52 -8.34 58.46
N VAL A 225 -7.26 -8.07 58.80
CA VAL A 225 -6.17 -7.85 57.85
C VAL A 225 -5.02 -8.80 58.15
N PHE A 226 -4.68 -9.64 57.16
CA PHE A 226 -3.52 -10.56 57.09
C PHE A 226 -3.50 -11.71 58.11
N ASP A 227 -3.29 -12.94 57.63
CA ASP A 227 -1.98 -13.59 57.83
C ASP A 227 -1.71 -14.65 56.73
N VAL A 228 -0.51 -15.22 56.70
CA VAL A 228 -0.06 -16.25 55.75
C VAL A 228 0.15 -17.58 56.48
N SER A 229 -0.60 -18.62 56.12
CA SER A 229 -0.37 -19.99 56.59
C SER A 229 -0.88 -21.04 55.60
N ILE A 230 -0.11 -22.12 55.44
CA ILE A 230 -0.45 -23.35 54.71
C ILE A 230 -0.25 -24.49 55.73
N PRO A 231 -1.26 -25.32 56.03
CA PRO A 231 -1.21 -26.72 55.59
C PRO A 231 -2.62 -27.29 55.23
N PRO A 232 -2.96 -28.59 55.38
CA PRO A 232 -3.06 -29.49 54.23
C PRO A 232 -4.45 -30.14 54.03
N THR A 233 -4.59 -30.92 52.94
CA THR A 233 -5.73 -31.82 52.67
C THR A 233 -5.84 -32.94 53.71
N PRO A 234 -7.07 -33.30 54.14
CA PRO A 234 -7.79 -34.44 53.54
C PRO A 234 -9.28 -34.06 53.23
N SER A 235 -10.23 -34.92 52.85
CA SER A 235 -10.29 -36.39 52.66
C SER A 235 -11.13 -36.77 51.40
N ASN A 236 -11.27 -38.07 51.13
CA ASN A 236 -12.10 -38.63 50.04
C ASN A 236 -13.59 -38.81 50.44
N ASP A 237 -14.34 -39.41 49.50
CA ASP A 237 -15.70 -39.99 49.56
C ASP A 237 -16.88 -39.01 49.33
N ALA A 238 -17.91 -39.31 48.52
CA ALA A 238 -18.19 -40.51 47.72
C ALA A 238 -18.92 -40.23 46.37
N GLN A 239 -18.69 -41.13 45.41
CA GLN A 239 -19.56 -41.64 44.31
C GLN A 239 -20.66 -40.75 43.67
N GLY A 240 -20.63 -40.62 42.33
CA GLY A 240 -21.78 -40.16 41.52
C GLY A 240 -21.41 -39.62 40.12
N PRO A 241 -21.72 -40.32 39.00
CA PRO A 241 -21.30 -39.89 37.66
C PRO A 241 -22.40 -39.16 36.87
N LEU A 242 -22.07 -38.02 36.23
CA LEU A 242 -22.81 -37.51 35.07
C LEU A 242 -21.94 -36.62 34.18
N PHE A 243 -22.21 -36.64 32.87
CA PHE A 243 -21.36 -36.01 31.85
C PHE A 243 -21.58 -34.50 31.74
N HIS A 244 -20.55 -33.71 32.05
CA HIS A 244 -20.33 -32.43 31.39
C HIS A 244 -18.88 -32.33 30.90
N HIS A 245 -18.71 -32.12 29.60
CA HIS A 245 -17.40 -31.99 28.96
C HIS A 245 -16.80 -30.59 29.21
N ARG A 246 -16.58 -30.27 30.50
CA ARG A 246 -15.98 -29.01 30.95
C ARG A 246 -14.61 -28.89 30.30
N GLN A 247 -14.39 -27.84 29.51
CA GLN A 247 -13.06 -27.57 28.93
C GLN A 247 -12.05 -27.51 30.08
N ARG A 248 -10.90 -28.20 29.93
CA ARG A 248 -9.77 -28.04 30.85
C ARG A 248 -9.24 -26.62 30.71
N THR A 249 -9.78 -25.70 31.51
CA THR A 249 -9.12 -24.45 31.84
C THR A 249 -7.88 -24.79 32.65
N GLU A 250 -6.74 -24.83 31.97
CA GLU A 250 -5.43 -24.92 32.61
C GLU A 250 -5.35 -23.88 33.73
N ARG A 251 -5.01 -24.32 34.96
CA ARG A 251 -4.76 -23.43 36.09
C ARG A 251 -3.46 -22.68 35.84
N LEU A 252 -3.55 -21.62 35.03
CA LEU A 252 -2.51 -20.63 34.84
C LEU A 252 -2.02 -20.14 36.20
N SER A 253 -0.71 -19.95 36.33
CA SER A 253 -0.14 -19.42 37.59
C SER A 253 -0.77 -18.07 37.93
N LEU A 254 -0.84 -17.74 39.24
CA LEU A 254 -1.40 -16.47 39.71
C LEU A 254 -0.72 -15.26 39.04
N SER A 255 0.59 -15.32 38.80
CA SER A 255 1.33 -14.31 38.04
C SER A 255 0.89 -14.24 36.57
N THR A 256 0.72 -15.36 35.87
CA THR A 256 0.20 -15.35 34.48
C THR A 256 -1.26 -14.87 34.41
N GLN A 257 -2.10 -15.22 35.39
CA GLN A 257 -3.49 -14.78 35.48
C GLN A 257 -3.59 -13.27 35.78
N ALA A 258 -2.80 -12.76 36.72
CA ALA A 258 -2.67 -11.32 36.99
C ALA A 258 -2.16 -10.56 35.76
N GLN A 259 -1.15 -11.07 35.05
CA GLN A 259 -0.65 -10.47 33.82
C GLN A 259 -1.71 -10.48 32.70
N ARG A 260 -2.58 -11.50 32.63
CA ARG A 260 -3.71 -11.59 31.69
C ARG A 260 -4.82 -10.57 32.00
N ILE A 261 -4.98 -10.19 33.26
CA ILE A 261 -5.91 -9.15 33.74
C ILE A 261 -5.30 -7.76 33.47
N LEU A 262 -4.04 -7.55 33.85
CA LEU A 262 -3.32 -6.28 33.68
C LEU A 262 -3.12 -5.88 32.20
N THR A 263 -3.00 -6.84 31.29
CA THR A 263 -2.94 -6.59 29.83
C THR A 263 -4.29 -6.23 29.21
N ARG A 264 -5.41 -6.33 29.94
CA ARG A 264 -6.78 -6.04 29.45
C ARG A 264 -7.70 -5.38 30.49
N LYS A 265 -7.25 -4.32 31.18
CA LYS A 265 -8.15 -3.45 31.98
C LYS A 265 -9.19 -2.80 31.04
N LYS A 266 -10.50 -3.04 31.27
CA LYS A 266 -11.57 -2.58 30.37
C LYS A 266 -11.62 -1.04 30.32
N THR A 267 -11.27 -0.46 29.17
CA THR A 267 -11.40 0.98 28.88
C THR A 267 -12.85 1.34 28.55
N LYS A 268 -13.33 2.55 28.87
CA LYS A 268 -14.68 3.01 28.51
C LYS A 268 -14.99 2.77 27.02
N ARG A 269 -16.17 2.20 26.71
CA ARG A 269 -16.62 1.90 25.33
C ARG A 269 -16.45 3.08 24.37
N TRP A 270 -16.78 4.31 24.81
CA TRP A 270 -16.67 5.49 23.96
C TRP A 270 -15.22 5.91 23.66
N HIS A 271 -14.24 5.65 24.55
CA HIS A 271 -12.82 5.87 24.22
C HIS A 271 -12.38 4.96 23.06
N ALA A 272 -12.74 3.68 23.12
CA ALA A 272 -12.41 2.71 22.08
C ALA A 272 -13.15 2.99 20.76
N ALA A 273 -14.40 3.45 20.84
CA ALA A 273 -15.18 3.92 19.69
C ALA A 273 -14.56 5.16 19.04
N LEU A 274 -14.18 6.18 19.84
CA LEU A 274 -13.55 7.41 19.35
C LEU A 274 -12.18 7.16 18.73
N ALA A 275 -11.33 6.38 19.41
CA ALA A 275 -10.03 5.97 18.88
C ALA A 275 -10.18 5.19 17.56
N GLY A 276 -11.17 4.28 17.47
CA GLY A 276 -11.50 3.56 16.24
C GLY A 276 -12.02 4.48 15.13
N ALA A 277 -12.90 5.44 15.45
CA ALA A 277 -13.44 6.40 14.50
C ALA A 277 -12.35 7.27 13.88
N VAL A 278 -11.49 7.88 14.71
CA VAL A 278 -10.44 8.79 14.28
C VAL A 278 -9.32 8.03 13.56
N ALA A 279 -8.91 6.85 14.05
CA ALA A 279 -7.93 6.01 13.36
C ALA A 279 -8.44 5.49 12.01
N GLY A 280 -9.71 5.08 11.91
CA GLY A 280 -10.33 4.66 10.64
C GLY A 280 -10.48 5.83 9.66
N GLY A 281 -10.95 6.99 10.14
CA GLY A 281 -11.15 8.19 9.32
C GLY A 281 -9.84 8.79 8.80
N LEU A 282 -8.84 8.96 9.66
CA LEU A 282 -7.55 9.55 9.27
C LEU A 282 -6.61 8.51 8.66
N GLY A 283 -6.41 7.36 9.32
CA GLY A 283 -5.43 6.35 8.90
C GLY A 283 -5.78 5.64 7.59
N VAL A 284 -7.06 5.28 7.39
CA VAL A 284 -7.52 4.67 6.14
C VAL A 284 -8.05 5.73 5.17
N GLY A 285 -8.93 6.61 5.65
CA GLY A 285 -9.59 7.60 4.78
C GLY A 285 -8.64 8.59 4.12
N HIS A 286 -7.61 9.09 4.82
CA HIS A 286 -6.69 10.07 4.23
C HIS A 286 -5.71 9.42 3.24
N VAL A 287 -5.13 8.26 3.59
CA VAL A 287 -4.23 7.50 2.71
C VAL A 287 -4.93 7.06 1.42
N SER A 288 -6.23 6.74 1.48
CA SER A 288 -7.02 6.35 0.31
C SER A 288 -7.57 7.50 -0.53
N SER A 289 -7.55 8.76 -0.06
CA SER A 289 -8.22 9.89 -0.74
C SER A 289 -7.27 10.97 -1.28
N ASN A 290 -6.00 10.95 -0.90
CA ASN A 290 -5.07 12.05 -1.17
C ASN A 290 -3.77 11.56 -1.88
N PRO A 291 -3.80 11.29 -3.20
CA PRO A 291 -2.65 10.72 -3.91
C PRO A 291 -1.42 11.64 -3.95
N ALA A 292 -1.61 12.96 -3.78
CA ALA A 292 -0.55 13.96 -3.85
C ALA A 292 0.64 13.67 -2.93
N LEU A 293 0.40 13.08 -1.75
CA LEU A 293 1.44 12.78 -0.74
C LEU A 293 2.48 11.73 -1.19
N PHE A 294 2.20 10.96 -2.25
CA PHE A 294 3.14 10.02 -2.86
C PHE A 294 3.47 10.34 -4.34
N ASN A 295 2.92 11.42 -4.89
CA ASN A 295 3.18 11.84 -6.28
C ASN A 295 4.61 12.40 -6.50
N GLY A 296 5.43 12.53 -5.45
CA GLY A 296 6.85 12.85 -5.59
C GLY A 296 7.70 11.74 -6.23
N MET A 297 7.17 10.51 -6.36
CA MET A 297 7.88 9.36 -6.95
C MET A 297 7.20 8.82 -8.24
N SER A 298 6.12 9.43 -8.71
CA SER A 298 5.24 8.84 -9.73
C SER A 298 5.71 8.81 -11.19
N PRO A 299 6.58 9.72 -11.72
CA PRO A 299 6.87 9.74 -13.17
C PRO A 299 7.63 8.53 -13.72
N ILE A 300 8.33 7.77 -12.87
CA ILE A 300 9.40 6.85 -13.30
C ILE A 300 8.96 5.38 -13.35
N LEU A 301 7.93 4.98 -12.58
CA LEU A 301 7.67 3.55 -12.29
C LEU A 301 6.36 2.96 -12.81
N ASP A 302 5.31 3.75 -13.07
CA ASP A 302 4.08 3.21 -13.68
C ASP A 302 3.24 4.25 -14.46
N PRO A 303 3.39 4.36 -15.79
CA PRO A 303 2.60 5.27 -16.63
C PRO A 303 1.13 4.86 -16.83
N LEU A 304 0.73 3.68 -16.34
CA LEU A 304 -0.54 3.02 -16.68
C LEU A 304 -1.41 2.64 -15.46
N GLY A 305 -1.03 3.04 -14.24
CA GLY A 305 -1.79 2.70 -13.03
C GLY A 305 -3.13 3.44 -12.93
N ASP A 306 -4.25 2.75 -13.20
CA ASP A 306 -5.60 3.33 -13.11
C ASP A 306 -5.98 3.58 -11.63
N GLN A 307 -6.13 4.86 -11.26
CA GLN A 307 -6.55 5.29 -9.90
C GLN A 307 -7.91 4.72 -9.46
N ARG A 308 -8.69 4.13 -10.38
CA ARG A 308 -9.97 3.48 -10.07
C ARG A 308 -9.83 2.20 -9.25
N GLU A 309 -8.76 1.41 -9.44
CA GLU A 309 -8.61 0.12 -8.73
C GLU A 309 -8.45 0.32 -7.21
N THR A 310 -7.67 1.33 -6.80
CA THR A 310 -7.52 1.76 -5.40
C THR A 310 -8.83 2.10 -4.69
N ARG A 311 -9.88 2.47 -5.45
CA ARG A 311 -11.17 2.88 -4.88
C ARG A 311 -12.05 1.68 -4.52
N ASP A 312 -11.99 0.62 -5.30
CA ASP A 312 -12.74 -0.62 -5.04
C ASP A 312 -12.13 -1.41 -3.87
N ASP A 313 -10.80 -1.47 -3.74
CA ASP A 313 -10.10 -2.10 -2.60
C ASP A 313 -10.43 -1.38 -1.26
N CYS A 314 -10.52 -0.04 -1.29
CA CYS A 314 -10.99 0.75 -0.15
C CYS A 314 -12.48 0.45 0.17
N SER A 315 -13.34 0.42 -0.85
CA SER A 315 -14.77 0.12 -0.70
C SER A 315 -15.02 -1.27 -0.09
N ALA A 316 -14.21 -2.27 -0.46
CA ALA A 316 -14.23 -3.61 0.14
C ALA A 316 -13.84 -3.58 1.63
N THR A 317 -12.78 -2.86 1.97
CA THR A 317 -12.30 -2.68 3.36
C THR A 317 -13.36 -1.99 4.24
N ILE A 318 -14.00 -0.93 3.72
CA ILE A 318 -15.10 -0.21 4.39
C ILE A 318 -16.33 -1.11 4.61
N CYS A 319 -16.62 -2.04 3.69
CA CYS A 319 -17.67 -3.05 3.89
C CYS A 319 -17.30 -4.10 4.95
N GLN A 320 -16.05 -4.58 4.99
CA GLN A 320 -15.61 -5.58 5.96
C GLN A 320 -15.59 -5.02 7.39
N ALA A 321 -15.14 -3.77 7.57
CA ALA A 321 -15.20 -3.09 8.87
C ALA A 321 -16.65 -2.94 9.35
N ARG A 322 -17.54 -2.37 8.52
CA ARG A 322 -18.96 -2.22 8.87
C ARG A 322 -19.67 -3.55 9.14
N ARG A 323 -19.40 -4.61 8.36
CA ARG A 323 -19.92 -5.97 8.61
C ARG A 323 -19.55 -6.47 10.00
N SER A 324 -18.26 -6.42 10.34
CA SER A 324 -17.73 -6.93 11.60
C SER A 324 -18.28 -6.13 12.78
N GLY A 325 -18.42 -4.80 12.61
CA GLY A 325 -19.00 -3.91 13.62
C GLY A 325 -20.49 -4.13 13.84
N LEU A 326 -21.27 -4.29 12.75
CA LEU A 326 -22.71 -4.59 12.80
C LEU A 326 -22.96 -5.98 13.42
N GLN A 327 -22.22 -7.01 13.00
CA GLN A 327 -22.34 -8.36 13.56
C GLN A 327 -22.00 -8.37 15.06
N GLY A 328 -20.88 -7.77 15.46
CA GLY A 328 -20.50 -7.67 16.87
C GLY A 328 -21.51 -6.88 17.72
N SER A 329 -22.07 -5.80 17.17
CA SER A 329 -23.09 -4.99 17.85
C SER A 329 -24.43 -5.73 17.96
N TYR A 330 -24.84 -6.48 16.93
CA TYR A 330 -26.06 -7.29 16.95
C TYR A 330 -25.95 -8.42 17.98
N ASN A 331 -24.84 -9.17 17.96
CA ASN A 331 -24.58 -10.23 18.94
C ASN A 331 -24.63 -9.68 20.38
N LEU A 332 -23.92 -8.57 20.63
CA LEU A 332 -23.89 -7.88 21.93
C LEU A 332 -25.25 -7.31 22.37
N PHE A 333 -26.14 -6.98 21.42
CA PHE A 333 -27.49 -6.50 21.71
C PHE A 333 -28.45 -7.66 21.98
N SER A 334 -28.40 -8.74 21.18
CA SER A 334 -29.22 -9.94 21.36
C SER A 334 -28.94 -10.62 22.69
N ASP A 335 -27.66 -10.81 23.06
CA ASP A 335 -27.24 -11.32 24.38
C ASP A 335 -27.70 -10.44 25.55
N ARG A 336 -27.80 -9.12 25.35
CA ARG A 336 -28.15 -8.15 26.41
C ARG A 336 -29.64 -8.05 26.67
N TYR A 337 -30.45 -8.10 25.63
CA TYR A 337 -31.90 -7.86 25.68
C TYR A 337 -32.73 -9.12 25.39
N ASN A 338 -32.08 -10.29 25.26
CA ASN A 338 -32.69 -11.58 24.88
C ASN A 338 -33.59 -11.50 23.64
N PHE A 339 -33.24 -10.62 22.69
CA PHE A 339 -34.09 -10.25 21.57
C PHE A 339 -33.74 -11.07 20.31
N HIS A 340 -34.69 -11.89 19.85
CA HIS A 340 -34.54 -12.76 18.69
C HIS A 340 -35.74 -12.66 17.73
N ILE A 341 -35.50 -12.24 16.49
CA ILE A 341 -36.53 -12.18 15.43
C ILE A 341 -36.49 -13.48 14.62
N PRO A 342 -37.59 -14.28 14.57
CA PRO A 342 -37.63 -15.46 13.73
C PRO A 342 -37.48 -15.06 12.26
N HIS A 343 -36.54 -15.69 11.55
CA HIS A 343 -36.20 -15.38 10.15
C HIS A 343 -35.79 -13.92 9.87
N GLY A 344 -35.32 -13.18 10.89
CA GLY A 344 -34.80 -11.83 10.72
C GLY A 344 -33.58 -11.74 9.80
N ASP A 345 -32.83 -12.83 9.66
CA ASP A 345 -31.77 -13.02 8.66
C ASP A 345 -32.28 -12.90 7.22
N VAL A 346 -33.37 -13.61 6.90
CA VAL A 346 -34.04 -13.55 5.59
C VAL A 346 -34.67 -12.17 5.38
N LEU A 347 -35.36 -11.61 6.39
CA LEU A 347 -35.98 -10.29 6.29
C LEU A 347 -34.97 -9.18 5.97
N VAL A 348 -33.83 -9.15 6.68
CA VAL A 348 -32.75 -8.19 6.43
C VAL A 348 -32.14 -8.41 5.04
N PHE A 349 -31.87 -9.66 4.64
CA PHE A 349 -31.34 -9.97 3.32
C PHE A 349 -32.28 -9.51 2.19
N SER A 350 -33.59 -9.78 2.31
CA SER A 350 -34.62 -9.35 1.35
C SER A 350 -34.69 -7.83 1.20
N LEU A 351 -34.79 -7.09 2.31
CA LEU A 351 -34.86 -5.61 2.27
C LEU A 351 -33.61 -4.99 1.62
N VAL A 352 -32.44 -5.54 1.94
CA VAL A 352 -31.14 -5.14 1.38
C VAL A 352 -31.04 -5.46 -0.11
N CYS A 353 -31.50 -6.64 -0.54
CA CYS A 353 -31.52 -7.04 -1.95
C CYS A 353 -32.50 -6.19 -2.77
N GLY A 354 -33.66 -5.83 -2.21
CA GLY A 354 -34.58 -4.84 -2.78
C GLY A 354 -33.89 -3.51 -3.08
N GLN A 355 -33.17 -2.94 -2.11
CA GLN A 355 -32.43 -1.69 -2.29
C GLN A 355 -31.31 -1.81 -3.33
N ILE A 356 -30.53 -2.90 -3.30
CA ILE A 356 -29.41 -3.10 -4.24
C ILE A 356 -29.89 -3.29 -5.66
N LEU A 357 -30.97 -4.03 -5.89
CA LEU A 357 -31.49 -4.30 -7.23
C LEU A 357 -32.30 -3.12 -7.79
N TYR A 358 -32.98 -2.34 -6.93
CA TYR A 358 -33.48 -1.01 -7.26
C TYR A 358 -32.35 -0.09 -7.73
N ALA A 359 -31.24 -0.04 -6.98
CA ALA A 359 -30.09 0.79 -7.32
C ALA A 359 -29.39 0.32 -8.59
N PHE A 360 -29.21 -0.98 -8.79
CA PHE A 360 -28.62 -1.56 -10.00
C PHE A 360 -29.31 -1.12 -11.28
N LEU A 361 -30.65 -1.00 -11.28
CA LEU A 361 -31.41 -0.53 -12.44
C LEU A 361 -31.59 0.99 -12.51
N LEU A 362 -31.79 1.69 -11.38
CA LEU A 362 -32.28 3.07 -11.37
C LEU A 362 -31.32 4.10 -10.76
N ARG A 363 -30.25 3.67 -10.10
CA ARG A 363 -29.16 4.49 -9.52
C ARG A 363 -27.82 3.72 -9.53
N PRO A 364 -27.31 3.28 -10.71
CA PRO A 364 -26.07 2.51 -10.79
C PRO A 364 -24.84 3.30 -10.31
N ASP A 365 -24.96 4.64 -10.19
CA ASP A 365 -23.97 5.52 -9.56
C ASP A 365 -23.84 5.36 -8.04
N SER A 366 -24.76 4.64 -7.37
CA SER A 366 -24.69 4.33 -5.93
C SER A 366 -24.11 2.95 -5.60
N LEU A 367 -23.53 2.25 -6.59
CA LEU A 367 -22.88 0.94 -6.42
C LEU A 367 -21.51 0.93 -7.10
N PRO A 368 -20.52 0.14 -6.62
CA PRO A 368 -19.23 -0.01 -7.30
C PRO A 368 -19.38 -0.62 -8.70
N ARG A 369 -18.55 -0.20 -9.66
CA ARG A 369 -18.62 -0.67 -11.06
C ARG A 369 -18.28 -2.16 -11.20
N SER A 370 -17.31 -2.65 -10.43
CA SER A 370 -17.01 -4.09 -10.33
C SER A 370 -18.23 -4.89 -9.88
N TYR A 371 -18.97 -4.37 -8.90
CA TYR A 371 -20.17 -5.00 -8.36
C TYR A 371 -21.34 -4.98 -9.37
N THR A 372 -21.61 -3.86 -10.05
CA THR A 372 -22.69 -3.82 -11.07
C THR A 372 -22.34 -4.68 -12.29
N ASN A 373 -21.08 -4.72 -12.72
CA ASN A 373 -20.61 -5.63 -13.77
C ASN A 373 -20.76 -7.10 -13.35
N TRP A 374 -20.46 -7.45 -12.09
CA TRP A 374 -20.68 -8.80 -11.57
C TRP A 374 -22.17 -9.17 -11.55
N VAL A 375 -23.05 -8.28 -11.07
CA VAL A 375 -24.51 -8.52 -11.06
C VAL A 375 -25.06 -8.69 -12.49
N ALA A 376 -24.63 -7.87 -13.44
CA ALA A 376 -25.02 -8.02 -14.86
C ALA A 376 -24.55 -9.36 -15.46
N THR A 377 -23.31 -9.76 -15.17
CA THR A 377 -22.71 -11.03 -15.63
C THR A 377 -23.36 -12.26 -14.98
N ALA A 378 -23.79 -12.14 -13.71
CA ALA A 378 -24.56 -13.17 -13.01
C ALA A 378 -25.99 -13.26 -13.54
N ALA A 379 -26.63 -12.13 -13.85
CA ALA A 379 -27.97 -12.09 -14.44
C ALA A 379 -28.02 -12.47 -15.93
N LYS A 380 -26.87 -12.51 -16.63
CA LYS A 380 -26.78 -12.73 -18.09
C LYS A 380 -27.54 -11.68 -18.93
N VAL A 381 -27.62 -10.43 -18.44
CA VAL A 381 -28.33 -9.31 -19.09
C VAL A 381 -27.31 -8.38 -19.78
N PRO A 382 -27.52 -7.95 -21.04
CA PRO A 382 -26.64 -7.00 -21.71
C PRO A 382 -26.57 -5.63 -21.00
N HIS A 383 -25.38 -5.04 -20.90
CA HIS A 383 -25.20 -3.72 -20.27
C HIS A 383 -26.00 -2.59 -20.94
N ALA A 384 -26.24 -2.66 -22.25
CA ALA A 384 -27.09 -1.73 -22.97
C ALA A 384 -28.57 -1.81 -22.53
N CYS A 385 -29.09 -3.01 -22.25
CA CYS A 385 -30.45 -3.16 -21.71
C CYS A 385 -30.60 -2.48 -20.34
N LEU A 386 -29.56 -2.52 -19.49
CA LEU A 386 -29.55 -1.87 -18.19
C LEU A 386 -29.56 -0.33 -18.30
N ARG A 387 -28.78 0.24 -19.24
CA ARG A 387 -28.79 1.67 -19.54
C ARG A 387 -30.11 2.10 -20.17
N MET A 388 -30.56 1.41 -21.21
CA MET A 388 -31.86 1.64 -21.84
C MET A 388 -33.01 1.60 -20.82
N ASN A 389 -33.01 0.66 -19.86
CA ASN A 389 -33.98 0.65 -18.77
C ASN A 389 -33.85 1.87 -17.83
N TYR A 390 -32.63 2.27 -17.47
CA TYR A 390 -32.38 3.47 -16.68
C TYR A 390 -32.93 4.72 -17.40
N ASP A 391 -32.61 4.91 -18.67
CA ASP A 391 -33.03 6.09 -19.43
C ASP A 391 -34.55 6.11 -19.69
N MET A 392 -35.16 4.98 -20.06
CA MET A 392 -36.61 4.88 -20.25
C MET A 392 -37.41 5.11 -18.95
N VAL A 393 -36.96 4.52 -17.82
CA VAL A 393 -37.66 4.69 -16.54
C VAL A 393 -37.40 6.08 -15.96
N ARG A 394 -36.16 6.59 -16.03
CA ARG A 394 -35.71 7.74 -15.22
C ARG A 394 -35.62 9.05 -16.00
N ASN A 395 -35.13 9.01 -17.24
CA ASN A 395 -34.91 10.19 -18.10
C ASN A 395 -36.01 10.36 -19.17
N HIS A 396 -36.87 9.35 -19.37
CA HIS A 396 -37.93 9.29 -20.38
C HIS A 396 -37.39 9.46 -21.82
N SER A 397 -36.24 8.84 -22.08
CA SER A 397 -35.52 8.89 -23.36
C SER A 397 -34.92 7.52 -23.71
N VAL A 398 -34.53 7.32 -24.96
CA VAL A 398 -33.88 6.11 -25.48
C VAL A 398 -32.65 6.51 -26.28
N ASP A 399 -31.50 5.88 -26.00
CA ASP A 399 -30.33 5.95 -26.89
C ASP A 399 -30.42 4.84 -27.95
N PHE A 400 -30.49 5.24 -29.22
CA PHE A 400 -30.53 4.30 -30.35
C PHE A 400 -29.26 3.46 -30.47
N HIS A 401 -28.10 3.97 -30.06
CA HIS A 401 -26.84 3.21 -30.07
C HIS A 401 -26.94 1.97 -29.16
N ASP A 402 -27.60 2.10 -28.02
CA ASP A 402 -27.82 0.97 -27.11
C ASP A 402 -28.80 -0.06 -27.68
N VAL A 403 -29.86 0.37 -28.36
CA VAL A 403 -30.77 -0.53 -29.10
C VAL A 403 -30.02 -1.29 -30.20
N ASP A 404 -29.23 -0.59 -31.01
CA ASP A 404 -28.44 -1.20 -32.09
C ASP A 404 -27.39 -2.18 -31.55
N SER A 405 -26.77 -1.89 -30.40
CA SER A 405 -25.82 -2.80 -29.73
C SER A 405 -26.45 -4.11 -29.24
N ILE A 406 -27.77 -4.13 -28.99
CA ILE A 406 -28.53 -5.35 -28.67
C ILE A 406 -28.90 -6.09 -29.96
N ILE A 407 -29.32 -5.37 -31.01
CA ILE A 407 -29.65 -5.92 -32.33
C ILE A 407 -28.42 -6.56 -33.02
N ALA A 408 -27.22 -6.04 -32.77
CA ALA A 408 -25.96 -6.56 -33.30
C ALA A 408 -25.46 -7.86 -32.65
N ARG A 409 -26.12 -8.37 -31.60
CA ARG A 409 -25.72 -9.63 -30.95
C ARG A 409 -26.05 -10.83 -31.82
N ALA A 410 -25.05 -11.69 -32.09
CA ALA A 410 -25.23 -12.96 -32.81
C ALA A 410 -26.25 -13.92 -32.15
N GLU A 411 -26.57 -13.72 -30.88
CA GLU A 411 -27.52 -14.53 -30.11
C GLU A 411 -29.00 -14.12 -30.29
N ILE A 412 -29.32 -13.01 -30.98
CA ILE A 412 -30.69 -12.46 -31.00
C ILE A 412 -31.64 -13.31 -31.88
N THR A 413 -32.83 -13.63 -31.37
CA THR A 413 -33.86 -14.31 -32.17
C THR A 413 -34.47 -13.36 -33.21
N PRO A 414 -34.91 -13.85 -34.40
CA PRO A 414 -35.52 -13.01 -35.43
C PRO A 414 -36.77 -12.25 -34.93
N SER A 415 -37.58 -12.89 -34.07
CA SER A 415 -38.77 -12.27 -33.46
C SER A 415 -38.41 -11.14 -32.51
N ASN A 416 -37.43 -11.34 -31.62
CA ASN A 416 -36.94 -10.28 -30.72
C ASN A 416 -36.30 -9.13 -31.52
N LYS A 417 -35.57 -9.44 -32.60
CA LYS A 417 -34.98 -8.43 -33.50
C LYS A 417 -36.04 -7.59 -34.20
N ALA A 418 -37.11 -8.20 -34.70
CA ALA A 418 -38.23 -7.48 -35.31
C ALA A 418 -38.92 -6.55 -34.30
N LEU A 419 -39.12 -7.01 -33.06
CA LEU A 419 -39.74 -6.21 -31.99
C LEU A 419 -38.86 -5.03 -31.54
N LEU A 420 -37.53 -5.18 -31.48
CA LEU A 420 -36.63 -4.05 -31.21
C LEU A 420 -36.57 -3.05 -32.38
N LEU A 421 -36.70 -3.51 -33.62
CA LEU A 421 -36.78 -2.65 -34.80
C LEU A 421 -38.10 -1.86 -34.88
N SER A 422 -39.24 -2.48 -34.58
CA SER A 422 -40.53 -1.77 -34.54
C SER A 422 -40.61 -0.76 -33.39
N LEU A 423 -39.98 -1.05 -32.25
CA LEU A 423 -39.78 -0.07 -31.18
C LEU A 423 -38.91 1.10 -31.64
N LYS A 424 -37.77 0.85 -32.31
CA LYS A 424 -36.88 1.91 -32.83
C LYS A 424 -37.61 2.81 -33.84
N ASP A 425 -38.38 2.23 -34.76
CA ASP A 425 -39.25 2.97 -35.68
C ASP A 425 -40.30 3.83 -34.93
N THR A 426 -41.01 3.23 -33.96
CA THR A 426 -41.99 3.93 -33.10
C THR A 426 -41.36 5.10 -32.33
N PHE A 427 -40.17 4.90 -31.73
CA PHE A 427 -39.45 5.97 -31.03
C PHE A 427 -38.99 7.09 -31.97
N SER A 428 -38.56 6.78 -33.19
CA SER A 428 -38.20 7.82 -34.16
C SER A 428 -39.40 8.71 -34.52
N LYS A 429 -40.59 8.11 -34.68
CA LYS A 429 -41.86 8.81 -34.93
C LYS A 429 -42.29 9.67 -33.73
N ILE A 430 -42.13 9.16 -32.50
CA ILE A 430 -42.36 9.93 -31.26
C ILE A 430 -41.41 11.14 -31.16
N GLN A 431 -40.17 11.01 -31.63
CA GLN A 431 -39.19 12.10 -31.57
C GLN A 431 -39.41 13.19 -32.65
N THR A 432 -40.19 12.91 -33.70
CA THR A 432 -40.56 13.87 -34.76
C THR A 432 -41.92 14.56 -34.54
N LEU A 433 -42.63 14.25 -33.45
CA LEU A 433 -43.98 14.74 -33.17
C LEU A 433 -44.00 16.22 -32.74
N SER A 434 -44.90 17.01 -33.33
CA SER A 434 -45.09 18.43 -32.99
C SER A 434 -45.83 18.61 -31.66
N PRO A 435 -45.58 19.71 -30.91
CA PRO A 435 -46.19 19.94 -29.59
C PRO A 435 -47.69 20.24 -29.71
N GLY A 436 -48.52 19.20 -29.63
CA GLY A 436 -49.98 19.30 -29.64
C GLY A 436 -50.70 17.98 -29.93
N GLU A 437 -50.06 17.05 -30.63
CA GLU A 437 -50.65 15.74 -30.96
C GLU A 437 -50.57 14.73 -29.79
N PRO A 438 -51.54 13.80 -29.66
CA PRO A 438 -51.55 12.81 -28.60
C PRO A 438 -50.43 11.79 -28.80
N SER A 439 -49.38 11.86 -27.96
CA SER A 439 -48.24 10.94 -28.01
C SER A 439 -48.69 9.47 -28.00
N PRO A 440 -48.16 8.63 -28.92
CA PRO A 440 -48.22 7.18 -28.80
C PRO A 440 -47.73 6.69 -27.43
N TYR A 441 -48.23 5.52 -27.01
CA TYR A 441 -47.90 4.92 -25.72
C TYR A 441 -46.38 4.75 -25.55
N PHE A 442 -45.83 5.42 -24.55
CA PHE A 442 -44.41 5.33 -24.18
C PHE A 442 -44.22 4.17 -23.20
N PRO A 443 -43.52 3.07 -23.56
CA PRO A 443 -43.17 2.03 -22.60
C PRO A 443 -42.10 2.58 -21.65
N HIS A 444 -42.45 2.83 -20.39
CA HIS A 444 -41.54 3.39 -19.38
C HIS A 444 -40.51 2.38 -18.82
N TYR A 445 -40.18 1.31 -19.55
CA TYR A 445 -39.32 0.21 -19.08
C TYR A 445 -38.70 -0.58 -20.25
N SER A 446 -37.55 -1.23 -20.02
CA SER A 446 -36.93 -2.10 -21.04
C SER A 446 -37.82 -3.31 -21.35
N THR A 447 -38.10 -3.55 -22.62
CA THR A 447 -38.93 -4.69 -23.08
C THR A 447 -38.21 -6.03 -22.91
N CYS A 448 -38.99 -7.12 -22.84
CA CYS A 448 -38.48 -8.46 -22.61
C CYS A 448 -37.50 -8.92 -23.70
N ALA A 449 -37.70 -8.50 -24.96
CA ALA A 449 -36.78 -8.75 -26.07
C ALA A 449 -35.36 -8.18 -25.85
N ALA A 450 -35.21 -7.08 -25.10
CA ALA A 450 -33.92 -6.53 -24.71
C ALA A 450 -33.31 -7.22 -23.47
N ILE A 451 -34.16 -7.71 -22.56
CA ILE A 451 -33.74 -8.41 -21.33
C ILE A 451 -33.18 -9.81 -21.66
N HIS A 452 -33.83 -10.53 -22.57
CA HIS A 452 -33.44 -11.89 -22.97
C HIS A 452 -33.46 -12.07 -24.51
N PRO A 453 -32.56 -11.41 -25.27
CA PRO A 453 -32.57 -11.40 -26.74
C PRO A 453 -32.50 -12.80 -27.38
N ALA A 454 -31.90 -13.78 -26.69
CA ALA A 454 -31.77 -15.16 -27.13
C ALA A 454 -33.00 -16.07 -26.91
N GLN A 455 -34.08 -15.55 -26.32
CA GLN A 455 -35.28 -16.34 -25.98
C GLN A 455 -36.55 -15.54 -26.26
N THR A 456 -37.56 -16.17 -26.88
CA THR A 456 -38.84 -15.54 -27.23
C THR A 456 -39.90 -15.67 -26.12
N SER A 457 -39.84 -16.71 -25.28
CA SER A 457 -40.82 -16.94 -24.21
C SER A 457 -40.29 -16.51 -22.84
N CYS A 458 -40.96 -15.54 -22.23
CA CYS A 458 -40.71 -15.11 -20.84
C CYS A 458 -40.82 -16.27 -19.83
N TRP A 459 -41.54 -17.35 -20.16
CA TRP A 459 -41.76 -18.50 -19.27
C TRP A 459 -40.63 -19.54 -19.35
N SER A 460 -40.00 -19.72 -20.52
CA SER A 460 -38.85 -20.65 -20.65
C SER A 460 -37.55 -20.07 -20.09
N VAL A 461 -37.41 -18.74 -20.10
CA VAL A 461 -36.23 -18.00 -19.63
C VAL A 461 -35.84 -18.38 -18.19
N PRO A 462 -36.72 -18.35 -17.17
CA PRO A 462 -36.40 -18.84 -15.83
C PRO A 462 -35.70 -20.20 -15.79
N THR A 463 -36.25 -21.22 -16.44
CA THR A 463 -35.70 -22.59 -16.38
C THR A 463 -34.31 -22.66 -17.01
N ILE A 464 -34.10 -22.00 -18.15
CA ILE A 464 -32.80 -21.97 -18.84
C ILE A 464 -31.77 -21.19 -18.00
N ARG A 465 -32.14 -19.99 -17.53
CA ARG A 465 -31.27 -19.14 -16.69
C ARG A 465 -30.88 -19.79 -15.37
N PHE A 466 -31.75 -20.59 -14.76
CA PHE A 466 -31.41 -21.34 -13.55
C PHE A 466 -30.19 -22.23 -13.77
N PHE A 467 -30.22 -23.07 -14.81
CA PHE A 467 -29.13 -23.99 -15.10
C PHE A 467 -27.86 -23.28 -15.60
N GLU A 468 -27.99 -22.22 -16.41
CA GLU A 468 -26.85 -21.39 -16.83
C GLU A 468 -26.11 -20.76 -15.64
N VAL A 469 -26.85 -20.13 -14.71
CA VAL A 469 -26.28 -19.42 -13.56
C VAL A 469 -25.73 -20.40 -12.53
N ALA A 470 -26.44 -21.49 -12.25
CA ALA A 470 -25.95 -22.54 -11.37
C ALA A 470 -24.66 -23.16 -11.91
N LYS A 471 -24.62 -23.54 -13.20
CA LYS A 471 -23.43 -24.10 -13.87
C LYS A 471 -22.25 -23.12 -13.87
N TRP A 472 -22.51 -21.83 -14.11
CA TRP A 472 -21.49 -20.77 -14.07
C TRP A 472 -20.88 -20.59 -12.66
N MET A 473 -21.65 -20.79 -11.59
CA MET A 473 -21.16 -20.68 -10.21
C MET A 473 -20.49 -21.95 -9.65
N LEU A 474 -20.69 -23.13 -10.26
CA LEU A 474 -20.12 -24.40 -9.78
C LEU A 474 -18.60 -24.35 -9.50
N PRO A 475 -17.74 -23.75 -10.35
CA PRO A 475 -16.30 -23.71 -10.06
C PRO A 475 -15.95 -22.85 -8.84
N ILE A 476 -16.66 -21.73 -8.67
CA ILE A 476 -16.41 -20.75 -7.61
C ILE A 476 -16.83 -21.32 -6.24
N TYR A 477 -18.06 -21.83 -6.13
CA TYR A 477 -18.51 -22.49 -4.91
C TYR A 477 -17.83 -23.85 -4.69
N GLY A 478 -17.45 -24.55 -5.76
CA GLY A 478 -16.64 -25.77 -5.71
C GLY A 478 -15.33 -25.53 -4.96
N ALA A 479 -14.55 -24.55 -5.41
CA ALA A 479 -13.32 -24.14 -4.72
C ALA A 479 -13.59 -23.71 -3.27
N LEU A 480 -14.64 -22.90 -3.02
CA LEU A 480 -14.96 -22.37 -1.70
C LEU A 480 -15.34 -23.45 -0.66
N HIS A 481 -16.02 -24.53 -1.07
CA HIS A 481 -16.36 -25.63 -0.15
C HIS A 481 -15.26 -26.70 -0.10
N PHE A 482 -14.51 -26.95 -1.18
CA PHE A 482 -13.48 -27.98 -1.26
C PHE A 482 -12.15 -27.57 -0.62
N VAL A 483 -11.61 -26.40 -0.97
CA VAL A 483 -10.26 -25.98 -0.54
C VAL A 483 -10.13 -25.89 1.00
N PRO A 484 -11.07 -25.30 1.75
CA PRO A 484 -11.00 -25.29 3.22
C PRO A 484 -11.15 -26.68 3.84
N ALA A 485 -11.88 -27.59 3.18
CA ALA A 485 -12.06 -28.97 3.67
C ALA A 485 -10.78 -29.80 3.52
N VAL A 486 -10.02 -29.61 2.44
CA VAL A 486 -8.72 -30.27 2.24
C VAL A 486 -7.64 -29.66 3.15
N LEU A 487 -7.53 -28.32 3.18
CA LEU A 487 -6.46 -27.63 3.91
C LEU A 487 -6.63 -27.73 5.44
N PHE A 488 -7.75 -27.26 5.98
CA PHE A 488 -7.93 -27.13 7.43
C PHE A 488 -8.44 -28.41 8.10
N LYS A 489 -9.01 -29.35 7.33
CA LYS A 489 -9.57 -30.61 7.85
C LYS A 489 -8.86 -31.85 7.29
N ARG A 490 -7.57 -31.72 6.96
CA ARG A 490 -6.72 -32.79 6.40
C ARG A 490 -6.82 -34.12 7.17
N SER A 491 -6.85 -34.12 8.50
CA SER A 491 -7.00 -35.34 9.30
C SER A 491 -8.36 -36.03 9.17
N THR A 492 -9.43 -35.28 8.87
CA THR A 492 -10.76 -35.81 8.58
C THR A 492 -10.87 -36.26 7.12
N PHE A 493 -10.27 -35.50 6.19
CA PHE A 493 -10.20 -35.83 4.77
C PHE A 493 -9.45 -37.14 4.53
N MET A 494 -8.27 -37.32 5.13
CA MET A 494 -7.48 -38.55 5.03
C MET A 494 -8.20 -39.78 5.65
N LYS A 495 -9.08 -39.59 6.63
CA LYS A 495 -9.85 -40.68 7.27
C LYS A 495 -11.10 -41.08 6.48
N ASN A 496 -11.74 -40.16 5.76
CA ASN A 496 -13.02 -40.39 5.09
C ASN A 496 -13.19 -39.45 3.86
N PRO A 497 -12.38 -39.62 2.80
CA PRO A 497 -12.31 -38.66 1.70
C PRO A 497 -13.65 -38.53 0.96
N LEU A 498 -14.32 -39.66 0.68
CA LEU A 498 -15.62 -39.69 -0.01
C LEU A 498 -16.70 -38.89 0.75
N LYS A 499 -16.79 -39.05 2.08
CA LYS A 499 -17.79 -38.37 2.91
C LYS A 499 -17.54 -36.86 2.98
N VAL A 500 -16.28 -36.42 2.95
CA VAL A 500 -15.92 -35.00 2.88
C VAL A 500 -16.20 -34.44 1.48
N LEU A 501 -15.87 -35.17 0.42
CA LEU A 501 -16.12 -34.78 -0.97
C LEU A 501 -17.62 -34.66 -1.28
N MET A 502 -18.44 -35.65 -0.89
CA MET A 502 -19.89 -35.58 -1.03
C MET A 502 -20.49 -34.39 -0.28
N LYS A 503 -20.01 -34.10 0.95
CA LYS A 503 -20.48 -32.93 1.70
C LYS A 503 -20.09 -31.61 1.03
N ALA A 504 -18.90 -31.53 0.45
CA ALA A 504 -18.49 -30.37 -0.36
C ALA A 504 -19.36 -30.23 -1.61
N ALA A 505 -19.61 -31.32 -2.35
CA ALA A 505 -20.45 -31.33 -3.54
C ALA A 505 -21.90 -30.91 -3.25
N ILE A 506 -22.52 -31.43 -2.17
CA ILE A 506 -23.85 -31.01 -1.72
C ILE A 506 -23.86 -29.52 -1.36
N GLY A 507 -22.86 -29.03 -0.62
CA GLY A 507 -22.71 -27.60 -0.32
C GLY A 507 -22.58 -26.74 -1.58
N THR A 508 -21.77 -27.17 -2.55
CA THR A 508 -21.57 -26.49 -3.84
C THR A 508 -22.84 -26.44 -4.66
N GLY A 509 -23.54 -27.56 -4.83
CA GLY A 509 -24.82 -27.59 -5.55
C GLY A 509 -25.87 -26.69 -4.88
N ARG A 510 -25.99 -26.76 -3.55
CA ARG A 510 -26.94 -25.96 -2.78
C ARG A 510 -26.66 -24.45 -2.88
N SER A 511 -25.40 -24.01 -2.77
CA SER A 511 -25.03 -22.60 -2.95
C SER A 511 -25.12 -22.10 -4.41
N SER A 512 -24.89 -22.97 -5.40
CA SER A 512 -25.11 -22.64 -6.82
C SER A 512 -26.61 -22.47 -7.15
N SER A 513 -27.46 -23.38 -6.66
CA SER A 513 -28.92 -23.29 -6.81
C SER A 513 -29.51 -22.08 -6.10
N PHE A 514 -28.90 -21.60 -5.00
CA PHE A 514 -29.29 -20.34 -4.35
C PHE A 514 -29.19 -19.13 -5.29
N LEU A 515 -28.05 -18.94 -5.99
CA LEU A 515 -27.92 -17.82 -6.93
C LEU A 515 -28.78 -18.02 -8.19
N GLY A 516 -28.91 -19.27 -8.66
CA GLY A 516 -29.84 -19.60 -9.74
C GLY A 516 -31.28 -19.19 -9.40
N LEU A 517 -31.79 -19.59 -8.23
CA LEU A 517 -33.13 -19.22 -7.77
C LEU A 517 -33.29 -17.70 -7.59
N PHE A 518 -32.28 -17.03 -7.04
CA PHE A 518 -32.28 -15.57 -6.84
C PHE A 518 -32.44 -14.82 -8.18
N VAL A 519 -31.70 -15.20 -9.22
CA VAL A 519 -31.79 -14.55 -10.55
C VAL A 519 -33.15 -14.78 -11.20
N ILE A 520 -33.73 -16.00 -11.10
CA ILE A 520 -35.00 -16.30 -11.78
C ILE A 520 -36.21 -15.72 -11.06
N ILE A 521 -36.19 -15.56 -9.73
CA ILE A 521 -37.22 -14.79 -9.02
C ILE A 521 -37.15 -13.32 -9.47
N TYR A 522 -35.95 -12.74 -9.53
CA TYR A 522 -35.77 -11.36 -9.96
C TYR A 522 -36.25 -11.11 -11.39
N GLN A 523 -35.83 -11.93 -12.35
CA GLN A 523 -36.21 -11.79 -13.75
C GLN A 523 -37.67 -12.17 -13.98
N GLY A 524 -38.14 -13.26 -13.38
CA GLY A 524 -39.52 -13.72 -13.47
C GLY A 524 -40.52 -12.67 -12.99
N ILE A 525 -40.29 -12.04 -11.83
CA ILE A 525 -41.18 -10.98 -11.33
C ILE A 525 -41.09 -9.72 -12.21
N ASN A 526 -39.92 -9.32 -12.71
CA ASN A 526 -39.82 -8.17 -13.63
C ASN A 526 -40.56 -8.43 -14.96
N CYS A 527 -40.33 -9.59 -15.61
CA CYS A 527 -41.02 -9.94 -16.85
C CYS A 527 -42.53 -10.11 -16.63
N PHE A 528 -42.96 -10.78 -15.56
CA PHE A 528 -44.38 -10.91 -15.20
C PHE A 528 -45.03 -9.54 -14.98
N LYS A 529 -44.38 -8.64 -14.24
CA LYS A 529 -44.85 -7.27 -13.97
C LYS A 529 -45.00 -6.44 -15.24
N ASN A 530 -44.00 -6.50 -16.13
CA ASN A 530 -44.00 -5.80 -17.41
C ASN A 530 -45.08 -6.35 -18.34
N GLN A 531 -45.15 -7.67 -18.52
CA GLN A 531 -46.16 -8.33 -19.35
C GLN A 531 -47.58 -8.15 -18.79
N SER A 532 -47.75 -8.12 -17.46
CA SER A 532 -49.05 -7.79 -16.83
C SER A 532 -49.48 -6.37 -17.16
N HIS A 533 -48.56 -5.40 -17.09
CA HIS A 533 -48.87 -4.03 -17.49
C HIS A 533 -49.23 -3.96 -18.97
N GLU A 534 -48.42 -4.54 -19.85
CA GLU A 534 -48.64 -4.58 -21.30
C GLU A 534 -50.03 -5.13 -21.60
N TYR A 535 -50.33 -6.36 -21.15
CA TYR A 535 -51.62 -7.03 -21.34
C TYR A 535 -52.82 -6.24 -20.79
N LEU A 536 -52.70 -5.61 -19.61
CA LEU A 536 -53.77 -4.77 -19.05
C LEU A 536 -53.95 -3.44 -19.81
N SER A 537 -52.88 -2.91 -20.41
CA SER A 537 -52.89 -1.65 -21.17
C SER A 537 -53.37 -1.82 -22.62
N THR A 538 -53.17 -2.98 -23.24
CA THR A 538 -53.57 -3.26 -24.63
C THR A 538 -54.83 -4.12 -24.74
N LEU A 539 -55.59 -4.28 -23.65
CA LEU A 539 -56.75 -5.18 -23.60
C LEU A 539 -57.91 -4.65 -24.46
N SER A 540 -58.17 -5.30 -25.59
CA SER A 540 -59.30 -4.97 -26.47
C SER A 540 -60.65 -5.22 -25.79
N SER A 541 -61.65 -4.39 -26.14
CA SER A 541 -63.05 -4.47 -25.69
C SER A 541 -63.70 -5.84 -25.88
N ASN A 542 -63.20 -6.62 -26.83
CA ASN A 542 -63.76 -7.93 -27.20
C ASN A 542 -63.27 -9.06 -26.27
N SER A 543 -62.48 -8.75 -25.24
CA SER A 543 -61.90 -9.72 -24.30
C SER A 543 -62.85 -9.99 -23.13
N PRO A 544 -63.10 -11.25 -22.72
CA PRO A 544 -64.05 -11.55 -21.63
C PRO A 544 -63.62 -10.99 -20.25
N LEU A 545 -62.35 -10.62 -20.09
CA LEU A 545 -61.81 -10.00 -18.86
C LEU A 545 -61.90 -8.47 -18.86
N TYR A 546 -62.27 -7.83 -19.98
CA TYR A 546 -62.37 -6.37 -20.12
C TYR A 546 -63.26 -5.69 -19.05
N PRO A 547 -64.49 -6.16 -18.75
CA PRO A 547 -65.34 -5.53 -17.72
C PRO A 547 -64.85 -5.76 -16.28
N LEU A 548 -63.91 -6.67 -16.06
CA LEU A 548 -63.23 -6.82 -14.76
C LEU A 548 -62.06 -5.84 -14.64
N VAL A 549 -61.25 -5.72 -15.70
CA VAL A 549 -60.10 -4.81 -15.74
C VAL A 549 -60.51 -3.34 -15.66
N GLN A 550 -61.65 -2.97 -16.25
CA GLN A 550 -62.19 -1.59 -16.17
C GLN A 550 -62.48 -1.13 -14.73
N LYS A 551 -62.67 -2.06 -13.77
CA LYS A 551 -62.87 -1.74 -12.34
C LYS A 551 -61.57 -1.46 -11.58
N ILE A 552 -60.41 -1.74 -12.17
CA ILE A 552 -59.10 -1.49 -11.57
C ILE A 552 -58.70 -0.04 -11.86
N PRO A 553 -58.40 0.80 -10.85
CA PRO A 553 -57.93 2.16 -11.09
C PRO A 553 -56.64 2.16 -11.91
N LYS A 554 -56.54 3.03 -12.93
CA LYS A 554 -55.33 3.12 -13.78
C LYS A 554 -54.05 3.29 -12.97
N SER A 555 -54.10 4.09 -11.90
CA SER A 555 -52.99 4.29 -10.95
C SER A 555 -52.47 3.00 -10.28
N VAL A 556 -53.27 1.93 -10.19
CA VAL A 556 -52.83 0.60 -9.70
C VAL A 556 -52.08 -0.16 -10.80
N ILE A 557 -52.51 -0.02 -12.06
CA ILE A 557 -51.82 -0.58 -13.24
C ILE A 557 -50.50 0.16 -13.45
N ASP A 558 -50.52 1.49 -13.47
CA ASP A 558 -49.33 2.36 -13.58
C ASP A 558 -48.34 2.13 -12.42
N SER A 559 -48.83 1.73 -11.24
CA SER A 559 -47.99 1.38 -10.09
C SER A 559 -47.04 0.21 -10.40
N LEU A 560 -47.43 -0.72 -11.28
CA LEU A 560 -46.58 -1.83 -11.74
C LEU A 560 -45.31 -1.33 -12.47
N ILE A 561 -45.40 -0.24 -13.23
CA ILE A 561 -44.25 0.34 -13.96
C ILE A 561 -43.58 1.49 -13.19
N SER A 562 -44.16 1.90 -12.06
CA SER A 562 -43.64 2.98 -11.23
C SER A 562 -42.17 2.80 -10.84
N LYS A 563 -41.47 3.91 -10.61
CA LYS A 563 -40.06 3.93 -10.17
C LYS A 563 -39.82 3.08 -8.91
N TYR A 564 -40.79 2.96 -8.02
CA TYR A 564 -40.68 2.17 -6.79
C TYR A 564 -40.90 0.67 -6.99
N SER A 565 -41.63 0.26 -8.05
CA SER A 565 -41.91 -1.15 -8.34
C SER A 565 -40.65 -2.02 -8.44
N PHE A 566 -39.54 -1.46 -8.94
CA PHE A 566 -38.27 -2.17 -9.13
C PHE A 566 -37.57 -2.61 -7.83
N PHE A 567 -38.01 -2.13 -6.67
CA PHE A 567 -37.61 -2.67 -5.36
C PHE A 567 -38.24 -4.05 -5.08
N VAL A 568 -39.48 -4.26 -5.54
CA VAL A 568 -40.31 -5.44 -5.19
C VAL A 568 -39.71 -6.77 -5.70
N PRO A 569 -39.25 -6.90 -6.97
CA PRO A 569 -38.55 -8.10 -7.43
C PRO A 569 -37.33 -8.44 -6.56
N GLY A 570 -36.56 -7.44 -6.13
CA GLY A 570 -35.37 -7.65 -5.29
C GLY A 570 -35.70 -8.06 -3.85
N LEU A 571 -36.82 -7.56 -3.31
CA LEU A 571 -37.36 -7.99 -2.02
C LEU A 571 -37.73 -9.49 -2.04
N PHE A 572 -38.52 -9.91 -3.03
CA PHE A 572 -38.93 -11.32 -3.15
C PHE A 572 -37.77 -12.26 -3.52
N SER A 573 -36.75 -11.77 -4.26
CA SER A 573 -35.55 -12.56 -4.57
C SER A 573 -34.80 -13.01 -3.30
N GLY A 574 -34.92 -12.27 -2.19
CA GLY A 574 -34.37 -12.66 -0.90
C GLY A 574 -34.92 -13.98 -0.34
N LEU A 575 -36.11 -14.43 -0.77
CA LEU A 575 -36.67 -15.73 -0.41
C LEU A 575 -35.81 -16.91 -0.89
N ALA A 576 -34.95 -16.72 -1.91
CA ALA A 576 -33.99 -17.73 -2.33
C ALA A 576 -33.08 -18.19 -1.17
N LEU A 577 -32.85 -17.32 -0.16
CA LEU A 577 -32.01 -17.61 1.00
C LEU A 577 -32.52 -18.81 1.85
N PHE A 578 -33.77 -19.25 1.67
CA PHE A 578 -34.25 -20.50 2.28
C PHE A 578 -33.52 -21.77 1.75
N ILE A 579 -32.92 -21.74 0.55
CA ILE A 579 -32.01 -22.80 0.06
C ILE A 579 -30.71 -22.85 0.89
N GLU A 580 -30.31 -21.74 1.52
CA GLU A 580 -29.09 -21.71 2.32
C GLU A 580 -29.25 -22.32 3.73
N GLU A 581 -28.16 -22.89 4.24
CA GLU A 581 -28.12 -23.51 5.58
C GLU A 581 -28.42 -22.46 6.65
N LYS A 582 -29.27 -22.77 7.64
CA LYS A 582 -29.66 -21.83 8.72
C LYS A 582 -28.48 -21.13 9.41
N ARG A 583 -27.30 -21.77 9.47
CA ARG A 583 -26.05 -21.17 9.99
C ARG A 583 -25.45 -20.10 9.07
N ARG A 584 -25.53 -20.28 7.74
CA ARG A 584 -24.96 -19.38 6.71
C ARG A 584 -25.85 -18.18 6.38
N ARG A 585 -27.16 -18.29 6.54
CA ARG A 585 -28.12 -17.20 6.27
C ARG A 585 -27.79 -15.88 6.98
N PRO A 586 -27.52 -15.82 8.31
CA PRO A 586 -27.14 -14.56 8.97
C PRO A 586 -25.79 -14.04 8.51
N GLU A 587 -24.84 -14.92 8.16
CA GLU A 587 -23.58 -14.50 7.54
C GLU A 587 -23.85 -13.79 6.22
N LEU A 588 -24.64 -14.40 5.32
CA LEU A 588 -25.00 -13.85 4.01
C LEU A 588 -25.79 -12.53 4.11
N ALA A 589 -26.71 -12.40 5.06
CA ALA A 589 -27.36 -11.13 5.37
C ALA A 589 -26.33 -10.04 5.72
N MET A 590 -25.36 -10.34 6.58
CA MET A 590 -24.28 -9.43 6.97
C MET A 590 -23.22 -9.22 5.87
N TYR A 591 -23.09 -10.14 4.89
CA TYR A 591 -22.24 -9.95 3.72
C TYR A 591 -22.71 -8.77 2.87
N VAL A 592 -24.03 -8.68 2.66
CA VAL A 592 -24.67 -7.76 1.71
C VAL A 592 -25.18 -6.47 2.36
N LEU A 593 -25.62 -6.52 3.63
CA LEU A 593 -26.16 -5.37 4.39
C LEU A 593 -25.34 -4.07 4.27
N PRO A 594 -23.99 -4.07 4.40
CA PRO A 594 -23.21 -2.84 4.25
C PRO A 594 -23.35 -2.17 2.88
N LYS A 595 -23.57 -2.93 1.80
CA LYS A 595 -23.76 -2.39 0.44
C LYS A 595 -25.17 -1.85 0.21
N GLY A 596 -26.19 -2.49 0.79
CA GLY A 596 -27.55 -1.94 0.80
C GLY A 596 -27.62 -0.60 1.52
N LEU A 597 -27.02 -0.51 2.71
CA LEU A 597 -26.96 0.74 3.50
C LEU A 597 -26.13 1.85 2.80
N GLU A 598 -25.03 1.49 2.14
CA GLU A 598 -24.19 2.43 1.37
C GLU A 598 -24.95 3.01 0.17
N SER A 599 -25.64 2.15 -0.59
CA SER A 599 -26.52 2.61 -1.69
C SER A 599 -27.67 3.46 -1.16
N LEU A 600 -28.37 3.02 -0.10
CA LEU A 600 -29.47 3.78 0.50
C LEU A 600 -29.02 5.17 0.94
N TRP A 601 -27.86 5.29 1.57
CA TRP A 601 -27.26 6.56 1.98
C TRP A 601 -26.97 7.48 0.78
N ILE A 602 -26.34 6.96 -0.28
CA ILE A 602 -26.03 7.75 -1.49
C ILE A 602 -27.32 8.20 -2.21
N VAL A 603 -28.34 7.33 -2.25
CA VAL A 603 -29.64 7.65 -2.86
C VAL A 603 -30.41 8.68 -2.01
N ALA A 604 -30.37 8.58 -0.69
CA ALA A 604 -30.99 9.53 0.24
C ALA A 604 -30.31 10.91 0.18
N MET A 605 -28.98 10.98 0.28
CA MET A 605 -28.22 12.24 0.15
C MET A 605 -28.54 12.96 -1.17
N GLY A 606 -28.70 12.21 -2.26
CA GLY A 606 -29.11 12.74 -3.57
C GLY A 606 -30.55 13.26 -3.65
N LYS A 607 -31.43 12.93 -2.69
CA LYS A 607 -32.79 13.50 -2.57
C LYS A 607 -32.85 14.75 -1.68
N VAL A 608 -31.95 14.88 -0.70
CA VAL A 608 -31.97 15.97 0.31
C VAL A 608 -31.20 17.22 -0.15
N GLY A 609 -30.79 17.28 -1.42
CA GLY A 609 -30.05 18.43 -1.98
C GLY A 609 -28.61 18.59 -1.45
N LEU A 610 -28.14 17.68 -0.59
CA LEU A 610 -26.80 17.70 0.00
C LEU A 610 -25.73 17.31 -1.04
N LYS A 611 -25.32 18.31 -1.82
CA LYS A 611 -24.21 18.32 -2.80
C LYS A 611 -23.09 17.35 -2.39
N LYS A 612 -22.85 16.30 -3.20
CA LYS A 612 -22.02 15.12 -2.89
C LYS A 612 -20.88 15.43 -1.91
N TRP A 613 -21.07 15.08 -0.64
CA TRP A 613 -20.05 15.25 0.40
C TRP A 613 -18.79 14.45 0.02
N LYS A 614 -17.70 15.17 -0.29
CA LYS A 614 -16.48 14.63 -0.92
C LYS A 614 -15.84 13.45 -0.14
N ASN A 615 -16.09 13.40 1.17
CA ASN A 615 -15.47 12.45 2.10
C ASN A 615 -16.50 11.51 2.78
N SER A 616 -17.66 11.26 2.16
CA SER A 616 -18.71 10.38 2.74
C SER A 616 -18.22 8.94 3.01
N GLU A 617 -17.37 8.42 2.13
CA GLU A 617 -16.66 7.13 2.28
C GLU A 617 -15.87 7.08 3.60
N THR A 618 -15.19 8.18 3.97
CA THR A 618 -14.42 8.33 5.21
C THR A 618 -15.29 8.30 6.47
N VAL A 619 -16.48 8.91 6.41
CA VAL A 619 -17.45 8.90 7.53
C VAL A 619 -17.99 7.48 7.76
N LEU A 620 -18.32 6.76 6.67
CA LEU A 620 -18.74 5.36 6.75
C LEU A 620 -17.64 4.44 7.28
N MET A 621 -16.37 4.72 6.96
CA MET A 621 -15.23 4.01 7.56
C MET A 621 -15.11 4.28 9.06
N ALA A 622 -15.17 5.54 9.47
CA ALA A 622 -15.07 5.94 10.88
C ALA A 622 -16.17 5.27 11.73
N ILE A 623 -17.43 5.27 11.26
CA ILE A 623 -18.55 4.59 11.93
C ILE A 623 -18.29 3.09 12.06
N GLY A 624 -17.93 2.41 10.95
CA GLY A 624 -17.66 0.97 10.97
C GLY A 624 -16.52 0.60 11.93
N MET A 625 -15.42 1.36 11.90
CA MET A 625 -14.26 1.10 12.73
C MET A 625 -14.50 1.42 14.22
N ALA A 626 -15.33 2.43 14.53
CA ALA A 626 -15.79 2.71 15.90
C ALA A 626 -16.53 1.52 16.51
N MET A 627 -17.45 0.90 15.75
CA MET A 627 -18.22 -0.28 16.20
C MET A 627 -17.30 -1.50 16.43
N VAL A 628 -16.37 -1.76 15.50
CA VAL A 628 -15.42 -2.88 15.63
C VAL A 628 -14.49 -2.68 16.83
N MET A 629 -13.87 -1.51 16.98
CA MET A 629 -12.91 -1.24 18.05
C MET A 629 -13.56 -1.15 19.44
N SER A 630 -14.79 -0.63 19.52
CA SER A 630 -15.59 -0.65 20.75
C SER A 630 -15.83 -2.08 21.23
N THR A 631 -16.30 -2.96 20.33
CA THR A 631 -16.56 -4.37 20.64
C THR A 631 -15.27 -5.11 20.97
N TYR A 632 -14.22 -4.95 20.16
CA TYR A 632 -12.91 -5.60 20.35
C TYR A 632 -12.28 -5.34 21.72
N GLN A 633 -12.33 -4.09 22.18
CA GLN A 633 -11.65 -3.68 23.41
C GLN A 633 -12.45 -4.00 24.69
N ASN A 634 -13.76 -4.20 24.59
CA ASN A 634 -14.64 -4.41 25.74
C ASN A 634 -15.14 -5.85 25.86
N ASP A 635 -15.64 -6.40 24.76
CA ASP A 635 -16.42 -7.65 24.70
C ASP A 635 -16.02 -8.45 23.43
N PRO A 636 -14.72 -8.83 23.27
CA PRO A 636 -14.17 -9.40 22.03
C PRO A 636 -14.77 -10.75 21.62
N GLN A 637 -15.52 -11.41 22.50
CA GLN A 637 -16.24 -12.67 22.25
C GLN A 637 -17.43 -12.51 21.29
N HIS A 638 -17.93 -11.29 21.08
CA HIS A 638 -19.06 -11.03 20.20
C HIS A 638 -18.66 -10.81 18.73
N LEU A 639 -17.37 -10.62 18.46
CA LEU A 639 -16.81 -10.58 17.11
C LEU A 639 -16.61 -12.01 16.58
N SER A 640 -16.80 -12.20 15.27
CA SER A 640 -16.77 -13.52 14.64
C SER A 640 -15.37 -14.18 14.66
N ASP A 641 -15.35 -15.52 14.72
CA ASP A 641 -14.16 -16.39 14.95
C ASP A 641 -13.03 -16.29 13.90
N LEU A 642 -13.19 -15.44 12.89
CA LEU A 642 -12.18 -15.13 11.87
C LEU A 642 -10.89 -14.50 12.43
N TRP A 643 -10.88 -14.00 13.67
CA TRP A 643 -9.67 -13.42 14.28
C TRP A 643 -8.82 -14.38 15.15
N PRO A 644 -9.39 -15.24 16.03
CA PRO A 644 -8.60 -16.23 16.75
C PRO A 644 -7.84 -17.22 15.84
N GLU A 645 -8.51 -17.80 14.84
CA GLU A 645 -7.84 -18.72 13.90
C GLU A 645 -6.87 -17.97 12.99
N ALA A 646 -7.19 -16.75 12.54
CA ALA A 646 -6.24 -15.93 11.78
C ALA A 646 -5.02 -15.51 12.61
N MET A 647 -5.10 -15.43 13.95
CA MET A 647 -3.92 -15.21 14.80
C MET A 647 -3.08 -16.48 15.03
N LEU A 648 -3.69 -17.67 15.08
CA LEU A 648 -2.94 -18.92 15.14
C LEU A 648 -2.28 -19.22 13.79
N ALA A 649 -3.02 -19.03 12.70
CA ALA A 649 -2.50 -19.00 11.35
C ALA A 649 -1.43 -17.91 11.21
N SER A 650 -1.61 -16.71 11.75
CA SER A 650 -0.56 -15.67 11.75
C SER A 650 0.72 -16.11 12.44
N LYS A 651 0.70 -16.96 13.48
CA LYS A 651 1.94 -17.51 14.04
C LYS A 651 2.63 -18.50 13.11
N CYS A 652 1.91 -19.48 12.56
CA CYS A 652 2.49 -20.46 11.65
C CYS A 652 2.87 -19.85 10.29
N LEU A 653 2.07 -18.91 9.80
CA LEU A 653 2.26 -18.18 8.56
C LEU A 653 3.31 -17.09 8.70
N ALA A 654 3.42 -16.36 9.83
CA ALA A 654 4.54 -15.44 10.04
C ALA A 654 5.84 -16.18 10.36
N ALA A 655 5.82 -17.38 10.95
CA ALA A 655 7.00 -18.25 10.96
C ALA A 655 7.38 -18.63 9.53
N ALA A 656 6.43 -19.15 8.75
CA ALA A 656 6.64 -19.51 7.35
C ALA A 656 7.01 -18.30 6.46
N LEU A 657 6.57 -17.07 6.77
CA LEU A 657 6.83 -15.80 6.06
C LEU A 657 7.87 -14.90 6.75
N LEU A 658 8.56 -15.39 7.78
CA LEU A 658 9.88 -14.91 8.22
C LEU A 658 10.96 -15.83 7.65
N ILE A 659 10.65 -17.13 7.56
CA ILE A 659 11.43 -18.08 6.77
C ILE A 659 11.32 -17.72 5.29
N LEU A 660 10.14 -17.49 4.68
CA LEU A 660 10.03 -17.30 3.23
C LEU A 660 10.88 -16.15 2.69
N PRO A 661 11.01 -14.96 3.32
CA PRO A 661 11.90 -13.90 2.85
C PRO A 661 13.38 -14.23 3.04
N VAL A 662 13.77 -14.95 4.10
CA VAL A 662 15.16 -15.40 4.28
C VAL A 662 15.48 -16.51 3.27
N SER A 663 14.58 -17.47 3.09
CA SER A 663 14.64 -18.51 2.07
C SER A 663 14.62 -17.92 0.67
N LEU A 664 13.78 -16.92 0.36
CA LEU A 664 13.81 -16.21 -0.92
C LEU A 664 15.07 -15.37 -1.07
N LEU A 665 15.62 -14.78 -0.02
CA LEU A 665 16.92 -14.11 -0.10
C LEU A 665 18.03 -15.12 -0.39
N THR A 666 18.06 -16.29 0.27
CA THR A 666 19.03 -17.35 -0.07
C THR A 666 18.77 -17.97 -1.44
N ILE A 667 17.52 -18.11 -1.87
CA ILE A 667 17.16 -18.71 -3.17
C ILE A 667 17.36 -17.69 -4.31
N THR A 668 17.12 -16.40 -4.10
CA THR A 668 17.47 -15.35 -5.08
C THR A 668 18.96 -15.02 -5.06
N TYR A 669 19.65 -15.21 -3.94
CA TYR A 669 21.13 -15.21 -3.88
C TYR A 669 21.69 -16.40 -4.66
N LEU A 670 21.17 -17.62 -4.47
CA LEU A 670 21.58 -18.81 -5.23
C LEU A 670 21.16 -18.74 -6.71
N ILE A 671 20.01 -18.15 -7.06
CA ILE A 671 19.57 -17.96 -8.46
C ILE A 671 20.26 -16.76 -9.12
N ALA A 672 20.72 -15.75 -8.38
CA ALA A 672 21.61 -14.72 -8.90
C ALA A 672 23.07 -15.19 -8.97
N ALA A 673 23.44 -16.22 -8.20
CA ALA A 673 24.70 -16.95 -8.31
C ALA A 673 24.69 -18.02 -9.42
N PHE A 674 23.51 -18.42 -9.92
CA PHE A 674 23.42 -19.00 -11.26
C PHE A 674 23.77 -17.90 -12.27
N PRO A 675 24.78 -18.11 -13.15
CA PRO A 675 25.20 -17.07 -14.08
C PRO A 675 24.05 -16.78 -15.05
N LYS A 676 23.57 -15.51 -15.04
CA LYS A 676 22.83 -14.97 -16.18
C LYS A 676 23.67 -15.20 -17.45
N PRO A 677 23.06 -15.45 -18.63
CA PRO A 677 23.75 -15.12 -19.87
C PRO A 677 24.11 -13.63 -19.80
N PRO A 678 25.36 -13.22 -20.12
CA PRO A 678 25.80 -11.87 -19.89
C PRO A 678 24.93 -10.88 -20.67
N GLU A 679 24.22 -10.02 -19.94
CA GLU A 679 23.60 -8.83 -20.52
C GLU A 679 24.72 -8.00 -21.13
N GLY A 680 24.58 -7.61 -22.40
CA GLY A 680 25.62 -6.87 -23.11
C GLY A 680 26.03 -5.62 -22.33
N ILE A 681 27.32 -5.48 -22.05
CA ILE A 681 27.86 -4.37 -21.27
C ILE A 681 27.40 -3.06 -21.94
N ALA A 682 26.69 -2.20 -21.20
CA ALA A 682 26.22 -0.94 -21.76
C ALA A 682 27.43 -0.06 -22.10
N ILE A 683 27.48 0.48 -23.32
CA ILE A 683 28.63 1.23 -23.84
C ILE A 683 28.18 2.68 -24.05
N TYR A 684 28.80 3.62 -23.32
CA TYR A 684 28.61 5.05 -23.58
C TYR A 684 29.69 5.55 -24.55
N PRO A 685 29.38 6.47 -25.47
CA PRO A 685 30.35 6.97 -26.44
C PRO A 685 31.39 7.92 -25.82
N GLY A 686 32.58 7.98 -26.43
CA GLY A 686 33.60 9.00 -26.18
C GLY A 686 33.34 10.33 -26.90
N LEU A 687 34.33 11.24 -26.88
CA LEU A 687 34.28 12.61 -27.40
C LEU A 687 33.67 12.77 -28.82
N SER A 688 33.78 11.75 -29.68
CA SER A 688 33.19 11.77 -31.02
C SER A 688 31.67 11.95 -31.08
N SER A 689 30.94 11.77 -29.98
CA SER A 689 29.48 12.02 -29.93
C SER A 689 29.12 13.46 -29.57
N LEU A 690 30.08 14.37 -29.35
CA LEU A 690 29.81 15.77 -29.02
C LEU A 690 29.63 16.62 -30.28
N PRO A 691 28.78 17.67 -30.24
CA PRO A 691 28.62 18.60 -31.38
C PRO A 691 29.95 19.22 -31.80
N ARG A 692 30.14 19.50 -33.10
CA ARG A 692 31.40 20.02 -33.67
C ARG A 692 31.75 21.42 -33.15
N GLU A 693 30.77 22.12 -32.60
CA GLU A 693 30.84 23.44 -31.97
C GLU A 693 31.45 23.38 -30.54
N SER A 694 31.64 22.18 -29.98
CA SER A 694 32.24 22.01 -28.65
C SER A 694 33.72 22.38 -28.64
N LYS A 695 34.14 23.16 -27.63
CA LYS A 695 35.57 23.47 -27.33
C LYS A 695 36.47 22.24 -27.31
N THR A 696 35.93 21.05 -27.07
CA THR A 696 36.67 19.77 -27.08
C THR A 696 37.38 19.51 -28.42
N TRP A 697 36.77 19.87 -29.56
CA TRP A 697 37.40 19.69 -30.88
C TRP A 697 38.54 20.69 -31.15
N THR A 698 38.53 21.86 -30.52
CA THR A 698 39.63 22.83 -30.60
C THR A 698 40.78 22.46 -29.67
N LEU A 699 40.48 21.93 -28.48
CA LEU A 699 41.47 21.53 -27.48
C LEU A 699 42.17 20.21 -27.88
N TYR A 700 41.39 19.15 -28.13
CA TYR A 700 41.88 17.82 -28.49
C TYR A 700 41.38 17.45 -29.90
N PRO A 701 41.96 18.04 -30.96
CA PRO A 701 41.53 17.75 -32.32
C PRO A 701 41.78 16.27 -32.70
N PRO A 702 40.92 15.65 -33.54
CA PRO A 702 41.06 14.27 -34.00
C PRO A 702 42.42 13.94 -34.62
N ASP A 703 42.99 14.94 -35.28
CA ASP A 703 44.19 15.03 -36.10
C ASP A 703 45.38 15.67 -35.35
N LEU A 704 45.34 15.76 -34.01
CA LEU A 704 46.43 16.31 -33.17
C LEU A 704 47.83 15.73 -33.48
N TYR A 705 47.88 14.52 -34.04
CA TYR A 705 49.09 13.78 -34.40
C TYR A 705 49.36 13.72 -35.92
N GLY A 706 48.76 14.63 -36.70
CA GLY A 706 48.96 14.79 -38.15
C GLY A 706 47.94 14.04 -39.01
N GLU A 707 47.43 12.89 -38.55
CA GLU A 707 46.34 12.13 -39.17
C GLU A 707 45.20 11.91 -38.17
N GLU A 708 43.96 11.77 -38.68
CA GLU A 708 42.85 11.34 -37.83
C GLU A 708 43.10 9.92 -37.29
N GLY A 709 43.19 9.79 -35.96
CA GLY A 709 43.40 8.51 -35.29
C GLY A 709 42.37 7.43 -35.67
N THR A 710 42.84 6.20 -35.78
CA THR A 710 42.01 5.05 -36.16
C THR A 710 41.17 4.56 -34.98
N TYR A 711 40.06 3.88 -35.29
CA TYR A 711 39.23 3.19 -34.31
C TYR A 711 39.29 1.68 -34.50
N VAL A 712 39.38 0.93 -33.40
CA VAL A 712 39.17 -0.53 -33.36
C VAL A 712 37.95 -0.85 -32.49
N ASN A 713 37.07 -1.72 -32.98
CA ASN A 713 35.95 -2.25 -32.21
C ASN A 713 36.44 -3.46 -31.39
N LEU A 714 36.54 -3.32 -30.07
CA LEU A 714 36.96 -4.36 -29.14
C LEU A 714 35.75 -4.82 -28.28
N PRO A 715 35.83 -5.98 -27.58
CA PRO A 715 34.69 -6.56 -26.86
C PRO A 715 34.06 -5.67 -25.78
N TYR A 716 34.81 -4.70 -25.24
CA TYR A 716 34.35 -3.74 -24.23
C TYR A 716 34.03 -2.35 -24.82
N GLY A 717 33.96 -2.23 -26.15
CA GLY A 717 33.67 -0.98 -26.86
C GLY A 717 34.82 -0.51 -27.76
N LYS A 718 34.57 0.56 -28.49
CA LYS A 718 35.49 1.14 -29.46
C LYS A 718 36.68 1.82 -28.75
N THR A 719 37.89 1.53 -29.21
CA THR A 719 39.12 2.20 -28.77
C THR A 719 39.66 3.07 -29.88
N ARG A 720 39.99 4.33 -29.57
CA ARG A 720 40.74 5.25 -30.46
C ARG A 720 42.24 5.03 -30.26
N TYR A 721 42.99 4.95 -31.36
CA TYR A 721 44.45 4.87 -31.34
C TYR A 721 45.09 5.63 -32.51
N TRP A 722 46.37 5.96 -32.36
CA TRP A 722 47.22 6.55 -33.40
C TRP A 722 48.51 5.73 -33.51
N LEU A 723 49.08 5.67 -34.72
CA LEU A 723 50.34 4.96 -35.02
C LEU A 723 51.29 5.91 -35.75
N MET A 724 52.42 6.24 -35.12
CA MET A 724 53.41 7.20 -35.65
C MET A 724 54.75 6.53 -35.94
N GLY A 725 55.57 7.17 -36.79
CA GLY A 725 56.93 6.71 -37.13
C GLY A 725 56.96 5.62 -38.22
N PRO A 726 58.16 5.19 -38.67
CA PRO A 726 58.31 4.33 -39.86
C PRO A 726 57.63 2.96 -39.70
N PRO A 727 56.74 2.52 -40.62
CA PRO A 727 56.01 1.25 -40.50
C PRO A 727 56.89 0.02 -40.25
N GLU A 728 58.04 -0.05 -40.95
CA GLU A 728 59.01 -1.15 -40.88
C GLU A 728 59.95 -1.08 -39.66
N SER A 729 59.68 -0.23 -38.66
CA SER A 729 60.54 -0.13 -37.48
C SER A 729 60.15 -1.15 -36.41
N ASP A 730 61.06 -2.10 -36.16
CA ASP A 730 60.96 -3.07 -35.06
C ASP A 730 60.99 -2.41 -33.66
N LYS A 731 61.45 -1.16 -33.56
CA LYS A 731 61.54 -0.41 -32.29
C LYS A 731 60.16 0.13 -31.88
N LYS A 732 59.29 -0.79 -31.46
CA LYS A 732 57.89 -0.56 -31.08
C LYS A 732 57.78 -0.02 -29.65
N ILE A 733 57.11 1.12 -29.49
CA ILE A 733 56.83 1.78 -28.20
C ILE A 733 55.32 1.96 -28.03
N VAL A 734 54.79 1.63 -26.85
CA VAL A 734 53.41 1.97 -26.43
C VAL A 734 53.44 3.07 -25.38
N LEU A 735 52.66 4.13 -25.60
CA LEU A 735 52.48 5.24 -24.66
C LEU A 735 51.12 5.13 -23.96
N ILE A 736 51.12 4.96 -22.64
CA ILE A 736 49.91 4.71 -21.82
C ILE A 736 49.63 5.92 -20.91
N HIS A 737 48.48 6.57 -21.11
CA HIS A 737 48.13 7.82 -20.42
C HIS A 737 47.63 7.64 -18.97
N GLY A 738 47.46 8.77 -18.27
CA GLY A 738 47.05 8.82 -16.86
C GLY A 738 45.55 8.65 -16.58
N LEU A 739 45.14 8.96 -15.35
CA LEU A 739 43.80 8.70 -14.83
C LEU A 739 42.68 9.43 -15.59
N SER A 740 42.83 10.73 -15.83
CA SER A 740 41.77 11.66 -16.29
C SER A 740 42.05 12.32 -17.63
N VAL A 741 43.33 12.56 -17.96
CA VAL A 741 43.77 13.18 -19.21
C VAL A 741 43.89 12.08 -20.28
N PRO A 742 43.32 12.27 -21.49
CA PRO A 742 43.43 11.32 -22.60
C PRO A 742 44.83 11.33 -23.25
N ALA A 743 45.02 10.60 -24.36
CA ALA A 743 46.31 10.45 -25.04
C ALA A 743 46.93 11.77 -25.55
N MET A 744 46.19 12.88 -25.58
CA MET A 744 46.70 14.26 -25.63
C MET A 744 47.93 14.51 -24.76
N ILE A 745 48.04 13.86 -23.60
CA ILE A 745 49.15 14.03 -22.63
C ILE A 745 50.53 13.75 -23.25
N TRP A 746 50.59 13.10 -24.42
CA TRP A 746 51.79 12.74 -25.16
C TRP A 746 52.12 13.66 -26.35
N LYS A 747 51.41 14.79 -26.52
CA LYS A 747 51.47 15.69 -27.70
C LYS A 747 52.88 15.95 -28.22
N GLU A 748 53.82 16.31 -27.34
CA GLU A 748 55.20 16.64 -27.73
C GLU A 748 56.14 15.42 -27.74
N VAL A 749 55.80 14.36 -26.99
CA VAL A 749 56.66 13.18 -26.79
C VAL A 749 56.49 12.17 -27.93
N ALA A 750 55.25 11.89 -28.36
CA ALA A 750 54.97 10.89 -29.39
C ALA A 750 55.59 11.25 -30.76
N PRO A 751 55.46 12.49 -31.27
CA PRO A 751 56.11 12.88 -32.52
C PRO A 751 57.64 12.89 -32.42
N SER A 752 58.18 13.28 -31.25
CA SER A 752 59.63 13.31 -31.01
C SER A 752 60.27 11.91 -31.02
N LEU A 753 59.58 10.90 -30.48
CA LEU A 753 60.00 9.50 -30.60
C LEU A 753 59.82 8.97 -32.03
N ALA A 754 58.73 9.30 -32.70
CA ALA A 754 58.49 8.94 -34.09
C ALA A 754 59.57 9.49 -35.05
N ALA A 755 59.98 10.74 -34.86
CA ALA A 755 61.05 11.40 -35.61
C ALA A 755 62.43 10.76 -35.38
N LYS A 756 62.64 10.10 -34.23
CA LYS A 756 63.82 9.28 -33.92
C LYS A 756 63.76 7.85 -34.49
N GLY A 757 62.77 7.55 -35.32
CA GLY A 757 62.63 6.27 -36.03
C GLY A 757 61.98 5.15 -35.21
N TYR A 758 61.41 5.46 -34.05
CA TYR A 758 60.59 4.49 -33.29
C TYR A 758 59.19 4.38 -33.91
N ARG A 759 58.59 3.18 -33.90
CA ARG A 759 57.17 3.02 -34.21
C ARG A 759 56.38 3.20 -32.91
N VAL A 760 55.54 4.24 -32.85
CA VAL A 760 54.87 4.67 -31.61
C VAL A 760 53.37 4.39 -31.71
N LEU A 761 52.83 3.64 -30.75
CA LEU A 761 51.40 3.42 -30.54
C LEU A 761 50.95 4.22 -29.32
N LEU A 762 49.88 4.99 -29.47
CA LEU A 762 49.20 5.69 -28.39
C LEU A 762 47.69 5.56 -28.55
N TYR A 763 46.96 5.49 -27.45
CA TYR A 763 45.54 5.18 -27.45
C TYR A 763 44.83 5.79 -26.24
N ASP A 764 43.55 6.08 -26.42
CA ASP A 764 42.70 6.52 -25.31
C ASP A 764 42.23 5.30 -24.49
N LEU A 765 42.56 5.26 -23.20
CA LEU A 765 42.05 4.26 -22.27
C LEU A 765 40.52 4.36 -22.16
N TYR A 766 39.85 3.22 -22.00
CA TYR A 766 38.39 3.17 -21.88
C TYR A 766 37.87 4.19 -20.86
N GLY A 767 36.79 4.90 -21.23
CA GLY A 767 36.20 5.96 -20.41
C GLY A 767 36.87 7.34 -20.49
N ARG A 768 37.82 7.55 -21.41
CA ARG A 768 38.51 8.83 -21.65
C ARG A 768 38.58 9.14 -23.14
N GLY A 769 38.66 10.42 -23.47
CA GLY A 769 38.93 10.89 -24.82
C GLY A 769 37.91 10.37 -25.83
N TYR A 770 38.40 9.90 -26.97
CA TYR A 770 37.60 9.35 -28.06
C TYR A 770 37.24 7.87 -27.90
N SER A 771 37.81 7.16 -26.92
CA SER A 771 37.42 5.78 -26.61
C SER A 771 36.09 5.72 -25.86
N ASP A 772 35.34 4.65 -26.10
CA ASP A 772 34.07 4.38 -25.43
C ASP A 772 34.26 4.16 -23.92
N ALA A 773 33.16 4.28 -23.17
CA ALA A 773 33.09 4.03 -21.74
C ALA A 773 32.14 2.85 -21.44
N PRO A 774 32.62 1.60 -21.36
CA PRO A 774 31.82 0.47 -20.90
C PRO A 774 31.31 0.65 -19.46
N GLN A 775 30.08 0.23 -19.18
CA GLN A 775 29.50 0.17 -17.83
C GLN A 775 30.00 -1.10 -17.10
N THR A 776 31.30 -1.16 -16.88
CA THR A 776 32.00 -2.26 -16.21
C THR A 776 32.87 -1.74 -15.05
N LYS A 777 33.56 -2.64 -14.36
CA LYS A 777 34.60 -2.34 -13.38
C LYS A 777 35.87 -1.87 -14.10
N TYR A 778 36.36 -0.69 -13.75
CA TYR A 778 37.59 -0.10 -14.30
C TYR A 778 38.81 -0.52 -13.47
N ASP A 779 39.08 -1.82 -13.48
CA ASP A 779 40.27 -2.40 -12.84
C ASP A 779 41.43 -2.58 -13.84
N SER A 780 42.55 -3.08 -13.31
CA SER A 780 43.77 -3.33 -14.07
C SER A 780 43.56 -4.36 -15.19
N ASN A 781 42.67 -5.34 -15.01
CA ASN A 781 42.35 -6.33 -16.04
C ASN A 781 41.69 -5.68 -17.26
N LEU A 782 40.79 -4.70 -17.07
CA LEU A 782 40.16 -3.97 -18.18
C LEU A 782 41.20 -3.27 -19.07
N TYR A 783 42.12 -2.51 -18.46
CA TYR A 783 43.13 -1.75 -19.21
C TYR A 783 44.20 -2.65 -19.85
N VAL A 784 44.62 -3.70 -19.14
CA VAL A 784 45.56 -4.70 -19.65
C VAL A 784 44.95 -5.46 -20.83
N THR A 785 43.67 -5.83 -20.75
CA THR A 785 42.94 -6.46 -21.86
C THR A 785 42.75 -5.50 -23.04
N GLN A 786 42.44 -4.23 -22.79
CA GLN A 786 42.34 -3.21 -23.85
C GLN A 786 43.65 -3.09 -24.62
N LEU A 787 44.80 -3.05 -23.92
CA LEU A 787 46.11 -2.99 -24.55
C LEU A 787 46.46 -4.28 -25.31
N ALA A 788 46.20 -5.46 -24.72
CA ALA A 788 46.56 -6.74 -25.34
C ALA A 788 45.82 -6.94 -26.67
N LEU A 789 44.52 -6.65 -26.69
CA LEU A 789 43.71 -6.74 -27.90
C LEU A 789 44.05 -5.65 -28.93
N LEU A 790 44.49 -4.46 -28.48
CA LEU A 790 44.98 -3.41 -29.38
C LEU A 790 46.32 -3.81 -30.03
N MET A 791 47.28 -4.33 -29.26
CA MET A 791 48.55 -4.86 -29.78
C MET A 791 48.32 -6.02 -30.74
N GLN A 792 47.39 -6.93 -30.44
CA GLN A 792 46.96 -8.00 -31.35
C GLN A 792 46.36 -7.43 -32.65
N HIS A 793 45.52 -6.39 -32.57
CA HIS A 793 44.93 -5.75 -33.74
C HIS A 793 45.97 -5.09 -34.65
N VAL A 794 46.96 -4.39 -34.09
CA VAL A 794 48.07 -3.79 -34.86
C VAL A 794 49.20 -4.78 -35.19
N LYS A 795 49.06 -6.05 -34.81
CA LYS A 795 50.01 -7.16 -35.01
C LYS A 795 51.40 -6.87 -34.42
N TRP A 796 51.43 -6.49 -33.15
CA TRP A 796 52.68 -6.27 -32.40
C TRP A 796 52.89 -7.37 -31.38
N ASP A 797 53.80 -8.29 -31.69
CA ASP A 797 54.16 -9.41 -30.81
C ASP A 797 54.93 -8.96 -29.57
N LYS A 798 55.64 -7.81 -29.65
CA LYS A 798 56.32 -7.15 -28.53
C LYS A 798 56.33 -5.63 -28.68
N ALA A 799 56.42 -4.94 -27.54
CA ALA A 799 56.74 -3.51 -27.47
C ALA A 799 57.37 -3.09 -26.13
N ILE A 800 58.01 -1.93 -26.14
CA ILE A 800 58.49 -1.21 -24.96
C ILE A 800 57.32 -0.40 -24.39
N LEU A 801 57.02 -0.56 -23.10
CA LEU A 801 55.91 0.15 -22.46
C LEU A 801 56.39 1.42 -21.74
N VAL A 802 55.73 2.54 -22.00
CA VAL A 802 55.96 3.83 -21.33
C VAL A 802 54.64 4.33 -20.74
N GLY A 803 54.52 4.31 -19.40
CA GLY A 803 53.28 4.65 -18.71
C GLY A 803 53.41 5.89 -17.81
N VAL A 804 52.51 6.88 -17.95
CA VAL A 804 52.47 8.07 -17.08
C VAL A 804 51.36 7.99 -16.04
N SER A 805 51.65 8.35 -14.79
CA SER A 805 50.69 8.35 -13.67
C SER A 805 50.07 6.95 -13.50
N MET A 806 48.74 6.83 -13.57
CA MET A 806 48.02 5.55 -13.63
C MET A 806 48.52 4.61 -14.75
N GLY A 807 48.96 5.14 -15.89
CA GLY A 807 49.50 4.36 -17.00
C GLY A 807 50.75 3.57 -16.63
N GLY A 808 51.53 4.02 -15.63
CA GLY A 808 52.65 3.25 -15.08
C GLY A 808 52.21 2.00 -14.31
N GLY A 809 51.11 2.10 -13.57
CA GLY A 809 50.44 0.95 -12.95
C GLY A 809 49.84 -0.02 -13.99
N VAL A 810 49.26 0.50 -15.09
CA VAL A 810 48.81 -0.32 -16.22
C VAL A 810 50.00 -1.05 -16.87
N ALA A 811 51.13 -0.36 -17.10
CA ALA A 811 52.34 -0.97 -17.67
C ALA A 811 52.89 -2.11 -16.79
N ALA A 812 52.92 -1.91 -15.46
CA ALA A 812 53.35 -2.96 -14.53
C ALA A 812 52.38 -4.15 -14.49
N ALA A 813 51.07 -3.91 -14.45
CA ALA A 813 50.06 -4.95 -14.52
C ALA A 813 50.12 -5.73 -15.84
N PHE A 814 50.41 -5.05 -16.96
CA PHE A 814 50.57 -5.67 -18.27
C PHE A 814 51.83 -6.53 -18.33
N ALA A 815 52.98 -6.02 -17.88
CA ALA A 815 54.23 -6.78 -17.81
C ALA A 815 54.14 -8.03 -16.91
N ALA A 816 53.32 -7.98 -15.85
CA ALA A 816 53.04 -9.12 -14.99
C ALA A 816 52.04 -10.13 -15.60
N SER A 817 51.13 -9.70 -16.49
CA SER A 817 50.07 -10.54 -17.06
C SER A 817 50.40 -11.13 -18.43
N PHE A 818 51.11 -10.36 -19.26
CA PHE A 818 51.51 -10.71 -20.63
C PHE A 818 53.02 -10.44 -20.83
N PRO A 819 53.91 -11.09 -20.05
CA PRO A 819 55.33 -10.82 -20.09
C PRO A 819 55.92 -10.98 -21.50
N ASP A 820 55.48 -11.97 -22.26
CA ASP A 820 56.01 -12.24 -23.61
C ASP A 820 55.67 -11.17 -24.65
N LEU A 821 54.67 -10.31 -24.38
CA LEU A 821 54.33 -9.15 -25.20
C LEU A 821 55.11 -7.87 -24.82
N VAL A 822 55.96 -7.94 -23.78
CA VAL A 822 56.73 -6.81 -23.27
C VAL A 822 58.22 -7.06 -23.45
N GLU A 823 58.92 -6.06 -23.99
CA GLU A 823 60.38 -6.09 -24.12
C GLU A 823 61.11 -6.15 -22.77
N ASP A 824 62.44 -6.30 -22.81
CA ASP A 824 63.26 -6.33 -21.60
C ASP A 824 63.23 -5.01 -20.80
N ARG A 825 62.72 -3.92 -21.38
CA ARG A 825 62.69 -2.56 -20.80
C ARG A 825 61.26 -2.04 -20.65
N VAL A 826 60.94 -1.55 -19.46
CA VAL A 826 59.71 -0.80 -19.15
C VAL A 826 60.08 0.55 -18.55
N ILE A 827 59.25 1.56 -18.79
CA ILE A 827 59.44 2.93 -18.29
C ILE A 827 58.14 3.43 -17.64
N VAL A 828 58.24 4.00 -16.44
CA VAL A 828 57.11 4.60 -15.74
C VAL A 828 57.43 6.01 -15.26
N ILE A 829 56.48 6.94 -15.42
CA ILE A 829 56.66 8.38 -15.23
C ILE A 829 55.63 8.88 -14.20
N SER A 830 56.08 9.46 -13.09
CA SER A 830 55.24 9.86 -11.95
C SER A 830 54.25 8.76 -11.51
N SER A 831 54.72 7.51 -11.47
CA SER A 831 53.86 6.32 -11.51
C SER A 831 52.97 6.17 -10.29
N ALA A 832 51.68 5.95 -10.53
CA ALA A 832 50.76 5.40 -9.54
C ALA A 832 50.89 3.86 -9.50
N GLY A 833 49.93 3.18 -8.87
CA GLY A 833 49.87 1.73 -8.71
C GLY A 833 50.09 1.28 -7.27
N LEU A 834 50.92 2.01 -6.50
CA LEU A 834 51.16 1.75 -5.07
C LEU A 834 50.50 2.77 -4.12
N VAL A 835 49.71 3.72 -4.64
CA VAL A 835 49.22 4.87 -3.85
C VAL A 835 48.33 4.42 -2.69
N LEU A 836 48.78 4.69 -1.46
CA LEU A 836 48.07 4.38 -0.24
C LEU A 836 46.86 5.31 -0.07
N THR A 837 45.74 4.73 0.35
CA THR A 837 44.50 5.47 0.66
C THR A 837 44.70 6.56 1.71
N SER A 838 45.73 6.48 2.57
CA SER A 838 46.09 7.55 3.51
C SER A 838 46.42 8.87 2.81
N ASP A 839 47.21 8.84 1.75
CA ASP A 839 47.77 10.03 1.09
C ASP A 839 46.84 10.67 0.05
N MET A 840 45.86 9.92 -0.46
CA MET A 840 44.87 10.44 -1.40
C MET A 840 44.16 11.68 -0.82
N SER A 841 43.95 12.74 -1.62
CA SER A 841 43.28 13.96 -1.15
C SER A 841 41.88 13.69 -0.59
N ARG A 842 41.37 14.57 0.28
CA ARG A 842 39.98 14.47 0.79
C ARG A 842 38.96 14.45 -0.35
N THR A 843 39.19 15.24 -1.40
CA THR A 843 38.37 15.28 -2.61
C THR A 843 38.42 13.96 -3.38
N THR A 844 39.61 13.38 -3.59
CA THR A 844 39.77 12.10 -4.29
C THR A 844 39.11 10.95 -3.52
N LYS A 845 39.23 10.94 -2.18
CA LYS A 845 38.51 10.01 -1.29
C LYS A 845 37.00 10.14 -1.44
N PHE A 846 36.47 11.36 -1.41
CA PHE A 846 35.05 11.65 -1.60
C PHE A 846 34.53 11.20 -2.97
N MET A 847 35.20 11.58 -4.05
CA MET A 847 34.87 11.14 -5.43
C MET A 847 34.91 9.61 -5.58
N SER A 848 35.78 8.92 -4.83
CA SER A 848 35.82 7.46 -4.84
C SER A 848 34.63 6.79 -4.12
N LEU A 849 33.69 7.50 -3.49
CA LEU A 849 32.55 6.87 -2.79
C LEU A 849 31.47 6.37 -3.77
N PRO A 850 30.85 5.19 -3.57
CA PRO A 850 29.80 4.69 -4.47
C PRO A 850 28.58 5.62 -4.59
N LEU A 851 28.24 6.32 -3.49
CA LEU A 851 27.16 7.30 -3.47
C LEU A 851 27.52 8.54 -4.30
N VAL A 852 28.77 9.00 -4.25
CA VAL A 852 29.24 10.16 -5.03
C VAL A 852 29.30 9.80 -6.52
N GLN A 853 29.82 8.62 -6.86
CA GLN A 853 29.73 8.05 -8.21
C GLN A 853 28.28 8.09 -8.74
N ALA A 854 27.32 7.53 -7.98
CA ALA A 854 25.90 7.51 -8.38
C ALA A 854 25.28 8.91 -8.53
N LEU A 855 25.70 9.89 -7.72
CA LEU A 855 25.26 11.27 -7.83
C LEU A 855 25.88 11.98 -9.05
N THR A 856 27.21 11.89 -9.24
CA THR A 856 27.95 12.55 -10.34
C THR A 856 27.70 11.94 -11.72
N SER A 857 27.22 10.69 -11.77
CA SER A 857 26.74 10.04 -13.00
C SER A 857 25.22 10.16 -13.18
N SER A 858 24.52 10.93 -12.34
CA SER A 858 23.09 11.21 -12.54
C SER A 858 22.88 12.27 -13.62
N PHE A 859 21.82 12.13 -14.42
CA PHE A 859 21.42 13.09 -15.45
C PHE A 859 21.24 14.52 -14.89
N ILE A 860 20.78 14.65 -13.65
CA ILE A 860 20.56 15.93 -12.98
C ILE A 860 21.90 16.61 -12.67
N ALA A 861 22.86 15.88 -12.08
CA ALA A 861 24.19 16.42 -11.83
C ALA A 861 24.92 16.75 -13.14
N GLN A 862 24.80 15.88 -14.15
CA GLN A 862 25.40 16.12 -15.46
C GLN A 862 24.86 17.41 -16.12
N LYS A 863 23.53 17.63 -16.08
CA LYS A 863 22.93 18.87 -16.58
C LYS A 863 23.33 20.12 -15.78
N PHE A 864 23.54 19.99 -14.47
CA PHE A 864 24.05 21.07 -13.64
C PHE A 864 25.51 21.42 -13.96
N LEU A 865 26.39 20.42 -14.14
CA LEU A 865 27.78 20.65 -14.54
C LEU A 865 27.89 21.30 -15.94
N GLN A 866 27.05 20.88 -16.89
CA GLN A 866 26.95 21.52 -18.22
C GLN A 866 26.62 23.01 -18.06
N HIS A 867 25.54 23.34 -17.34
CA HIS A 867 25.12 24.73 -17.17
C HIS A 867 26.16 25.64 -16.47
N LEU A 868 26.99 25.08 -15.57
CA LEU A 868 28.08 25.82 -14.95
C LEU A 868 29.24 26.09 -15.92
N ILE A 869 29.62 25.10 -16.75
CA ILE A 869 30.76 25.21 -17.68
C ILE A 869 30.40 26.01 -18.95
N ASP A 870 29.14 25.95 -19.38
CA ASP A 870 28.63 26.70 -20.53
C ASP A 870 28.27 28.16 -20.19
N SER A 871 28.43 28.56 -18.91
CA SER A 871 28.16 29.92 -18.44
C SER A 871 29.23 30.92 -18.91
N PRO A 872 28.91 32.14 -19.41
CA PRO A 872 29.89 33.02 -20.06
C PRO A 872 30.98 33.65 -19.18
N ASN A 873 31.08 33.29 -17.89
CA ASN A 873 31.52 34.22 -16.85
C ASN A 873 32.82 33.87 -16.09
N GLU A 874 33.62 32.89 -16.52
CA GLU A 874 34.98 32.67 -15.99
C GLU A 874 36.06 33.17 -16.96
N THR A 875 36.68 34.31 -16.59
CA THR A 875 37.82 34.90 -17.31
C THR A 875 39.15 34.45 -16.70
N THR A 876 39.55 33.21 -16.99
CA THR A 876 40.94 32.75 -16.80
C THR A 876 41.38 31.83 -17.94
N PRO A 877 42.62 31.95 -18.45
CA PRO A 877 43.22 30.93 -19.31
C PRO A 877 43.62 29.72 -18.45
N VAL A 878 42.64 28.88 -18.12
CA VAL A 878 42.85 27.61 -17.42
C VAL A 878 43.64 26.66 -18.33
N ASN A 879 44.45 25.79 -17.72
CA ASN A 879 45.33 24.87 -18.44
C ASN A 879 44.49 23.98 -19.41
N PRO A 880 44.85 23.86 -20.70
CA PRO A 880 44.15 22.99 -21.67
C PRO A 880 43.92 21.55 -21.19
N ILE A 881 44.84 21.02 -20.37
CA ILE A 881 44.75 19.71 -19.71
C ILE A 881 43.57 19.65 -18.72
N GLU A 882 43.35 20.72 -17.97
CA GLU A 882 42.27 20.80 -16.99
C GLU A 882 40.93 21.04 -17.71
N ASP A 883 40.90 21.90 -18.73
CA ASP A 883 39.71 22.17 -19.53
C ASP A 883 39.17 20.91 -20.24
N ILE A 884 40.04 20.08 -20.82
CA ILE A 884 39.58 18.81 -21.42
C ILE A 884 39.04 17.83 -20.37
N VAL A 885 39.53 17.87 -19.12
CA VAL A 885 38.98 17.07 -18.01
C VAL A 885 37.63 17.63 -17.53
N ARG A 886 37.52 18.95 -17.35
CA ARG A 886 36.26 19.65 -17.00
C ARG A 886 35.17 19.36 -18.04
N LEU A 887 35.49 19.50 -19.33
CA LEU A 887 34.56 19.27 -20.44
C LEU A 887 34.10 17.81 -20.51
N GLN A 888 35.01 16.83 -20.40
CA GLN A 888 34.64 15.41 -20.36
C GLN A 888 33.70 15.11 -19.16
N SER A 889 33.97 15.69 -17.99
CA SER A 889 33.17 15.46 -16.77
C SER A 889 31.72 15.96 -16.86
N ALA A 890 31.47 17.04 -17.62
CA ALA A 890 30.12 17.53 -17.88
C ALA A 890 29.44 16.82 -19.06
N HIS A 891 30.19 16.52 -20.13
CA HIS A 891 29.58 16.12 -21.41
C HIS A 891 29.52 14.62 -21.64
N LEU A 892 30.46 13.82 -21.13
CA LEU A 892 30.49 12.37 -21.34
C LEU A 892 29.84 11.63 -20.16
N PRO A 893 28.68 10.95 -20.35
CA PRO A 893 27.96 10.29 -19.25
C PRO A 893 28.76 9.14 -18.60
N GLY A 894 29.67 8.52 -19.35
CA GLY A 894 30.54 7.46 -18.85
C GLY A 894 31.76 7.94 -18.06
N PHE A 895 32.21 9.19 -18.21
CA PHE A 895 33.51 9.65 -17.68
C PHE A 895 33.53 9.66 -16.15
N ASN A 896 32.55 10.30 -15.49
CA ASN A 896 32.49 10.36 -14.03
C ASN A 896 32.36 8.96 -13.40
N ASN A 897 31.67 8.04 -14.08
CA ASN A 897 31.55 6.63 -13.68
C ASN A 897 32.91 5.91 -13.77
N ALA A 898 33.59 6.05 -14.92
CA ALA A 898 34.90 5.48 -15.17
C ALA A 898 35.94 5.97 -14.17
N ILE A 899 36.07 7.30 -13.96
CA ILE A 899 36.99 7.89 -12.99
C ILE A 899 36.71 7.36 -11.57
N SER A 900 35.45 7.32 -11.14
CA SER A 900 35.07 6.88 -9.79
C SER A 900 35.34 5.39 -9.54
N SER A 901 35.09 4.53 -10.54
CA SER A 901 35.43 3.10 -10.48
C SER A 901 36.96 2.92 -10.50
N THR A 902 37.68 3.69 -11.32
CA THR A 902 39.15 3.62 -11.40
C THR A 902 39.83 4.04 -10.09
N LEU A 903 39.34 5.10 -9.43
CA LEU A 903 39.81 5.53 -8.11
C LEU A 903 39.49 4.51 -7.01
N ARG A 904 38.51 3.63 -7.23
CA ARG A 904 38.13 2.56 -6.31
C ARG A 904 38.97 1.30 -6.52
N GLU A 905 39.16 0.87 -7.76
CA GLU A 905 39.57 -0.51 -8.11
C GLU A 905 40.63 -0.61 -9.21
N GLY A 906 41.05 0.50 -9.82
CA GLY A 906 42.03 0.54 -10.91
C GLY A 906 43.48 0.64 -10.44
N PRO A 907 44.43 0.56 -11.39
CA PRO A 907 45.89 0.56 -11.17
C PRO A 907 46.46 1.93 -10.71
N VAL A 908 45.65 2.72 -10.01
CA VAL A 908 46.11 3.81 -9.14
C VAL A 908 46.70 3.25 -7.84
N ARG A 909 46.21 2.07 -7.38
CA ARG A 909 46.59 1.43 -6.12
C ARG A 909 46.43 -0.09 -6.19
N GLY A 910 47.19 -0.83 -5.37
CA GLY A 910 47.08 -2.29 -5.24
C GLY A 910 48.05 -3.10 -6.10
N GLU A 911 48.80 -2.46 -6.99
CA GLU A 911 49.74 -3.09 -7.95
C GLU A 911 51.02 -3.64 -7.31
N TYR A 912 51.07 -3.80 -5.98
CA TYR A 912 52.26 -4.32 -5.29
C TYR A 912 52.68 -5.69 -5.83
N ARG A 913 51.72 -6.57 -6.13
CA ARG A 913 52.00 -7.88 -6.74
C ARG A 913 52.55 -7.76 -8.16
N SER A 914 52.08 -6.78 -8.93
CA SER A 914 52.53 -6.54 -10.30
C SER A 914 53.98 -6.03 -10.31
N PHE A 915 54.35 -5.15 -9.37
CA PHE A 915 55.73 -4.70 -9.18
C PHE A 915 56.63 -5.75 -8.48
N SER A 916 56.11 -6.60 -7.60
CA SER A 916 56.90 -7.67 -6.94
C SER A 916 56.94 -9.00 -7.68
N SER A 917 56.43 -9.04 -8.92
CA SER A 917 56.35 -10.25 -9.74
C SER A 917 57.72 -10.68 -10.31
N ASP A 918 57.94 -11.99 -10.44
CA ASP A 918 59.20 -12.54 -10.94
C ASP A 918 59.53 -12.16 -12.39
N VAL A 919 58.57 -11.60 -13.15
CA VAL A 919 58.80 -11.02 -14.49
C VAL A 919 59.87 -9.93 -14.50
N TRP A 920 60.13 -9.30 -13.34
CA TRP A 920 61.14 -8.27 -13.17
C TRP A 920 62.56 -8.82 -12.98
N ASN A 921 62.74 -10.09 -12.62
CA ASN A 921 64.08 -10.71 -12.55
C ASN A 921 64.77 -10.77 -13.93
N SER A 922 64.00 -10.68 -15.02
CA SER A 922 64.48 -10.67 -16.41
C SER A 922 64.21 -9.36 -17.15
N ARG A 923 63.80 -8.29 -16.45
CA ARG A 923 63.45 -6.99 -17.02
C ARG A 923 64.11 -5.83 -16.29
N ARG A 924 64.10 -4.67 -16.95
CA ARG A 924 64.64 -3.40 -16.47
C ARG A 924 63.51 -2.39 -16.33
N LEU A 925 63.45 -1.66 -15.22
CA LEU A 925 62.43 -0.63 -14.96
C LEU A 925 63.04 0.76 -14.74
N LEU A 926 62.80 1.70 -15.67
CA LEU A 926 63.10 3.11 -15.45
C LEU A 926 61.93 3.77 -14.72
N ILE A 927 62.23 4.50 -13.64
CA ILE A 927 61.25 5.25 -12.85
C ILE A 927 61.63 6.74 -12.93
N ILE A 928 60.89 7.54 -13.70
CA ILE A 928 61.11 8.99 -13.79
C ILE A 928 60.10 9.70 -12.88
N HIS A 929 60.56 10.53 -11.93
CA HIS A 929 59.64 11.18 -10.97
C HIS A 929 60.13 12.57 -10.55
N GLY A 930 59.22 13.54 -10.49
CA GLY A 930 59.49 14.90 -10.04
C GLY A 930 59.48 15.08 -8.51
N THR A 931 60.34 15.94 -7.96
CA THR A 931 60.43 16.14 -6.49
C THR A 931 59.24 16.91 -5.90
N THR A 932 58.50 17.68 -6.72
CA THR A 932 57.36 18.53 -6.29
C THR A 932 56.01 17.99 -6.76
N ASP A 933 55.93 16.70 -7.12
CA ASP A 933 54.68 16.04 -7.53
C ASP A 933 53.65 15.96 -6.39
N ASN A 934 52.67 16.86 -6.44
CA ASN A 934 51.56 16.95 -5.47
C ASN A 934 50.43 15.94 -5.71
N THR A 935 50.43 15.19 -6.83
CA THR A 935 49.38 14.24 -7.19
C THR A 935 49.79 12.81 -6.85
N VAL A 936 51.04 12.45 -7.16
CA VAL A 936 51.68 11.20 -6.73
C VAL A 936 53.00 11.57 -6.03
N PRO A 937 53.00 11.68 -4.68
CA PRO A 937 54.17 12.12 -3.93
C PRO A 937 55.43 11.27 -4.21
N TYR A 938 56.58 11.93 -4.41
CA TYR A 938 57.86 11.33 -4.82
C TYR A 938 58.29 10.06 -4.05
N LYS A 939 57.85 9.89 -2.79
CA LYS A 939 58.05 8.65 -2.01
C LYS A 939 57.58 7.38 -2.72
N TYR A 940 56.63 7.48 -3.66
CA TYR A 940 56.13 6.34 -4.43
C TYR A 940 57.14 5.80 -5.45
N ALA A 941 58.07 6.61 -5.97
CA ALA A 941 59.18 6.10 -6.79
C ALA A 941 60.05 5.11 -6.01
N LYS A 942 60.45 5.49 -4.78
CA LYS A 942 61.18 4.61 -3.85
C LYS A 942 60.35 3.43 -3.36
N MET A 943 59.03 3.59 -3.22
CA MET A 943 58.14 2.49 -2.87
C MET A 943 58.04 1.44 -4.00
N ILE A 944 58.06 1.88 -5.26
CA ILE A 944 58.11 0.98 -6.41
C ILE A 944 59.45 0.23 -6.45
N GLU A 945 60.57 0.96 -6.37
CA GLU A 945 61.92 0.37 -6.30
C GLU A 945 62.06 -0.68 -5.18
N SER A 946 61.57 -0.37 -3.97
CA SER A 946 61.61 -1.31 -2.83
C SER A 946 60.63 -2.49 -2.92
N ALA A 947 59.69 -2.47 -3.87
CA ALA A 947 58.78 -3.60 -4.15
C ALA A 947 59.35 -4.59 -5.17
N LEU A 948 60.38 -4.21 -5.94
CA LEU A 948 60.96 -5.05 -7.00
C LEU A 948 61.75 -6.25 -6.44
N PRO A 949 61.80 -7.39 -7.16
CA PRO A 949 62.73 -8.47 -6.88
C PRO A 949 64.20 -8.03 -6.93
N ARG A 950 65.05 -8.63 -6.08
CA ARG A 950 66.49 -8.29 -5.94
C ARG A 950 67.34 -8.38 -7.21
N HIS A 951 66.85 -9.06 -8.25
CA HIS A 951 67.56 -9.24 -9.52
C HIS A 951 67.05 -8.29 -10.63
N CYS A 952 66.02 -7.48 -10.37
CA CYS A 952 65.57 -6.46 -11.31
C CYS A 952 66.62 -5.36 -11.47
N ARG A 953 66.80 -4.86 -12.70
CA ARG A 953 67.64 -3.69 -12.99
C ARG A 953 66.78 -2.44 -13.05
N SER A 954 66.59 -1.76 -11.92
CA SER A 954 65.87 -0.49 -11.86
C SER A 954 66.79 0.73 -11.80
N GLU A 955 66.31 1.87 -12.29
CA GLU A 955 66.95 3.18 -12.14
C GLU A 955 65.87 4.23 -11.81
N ILE A 956 66.07 5.05 -10.77
CA ILE A 956 65.24 6.23 -10.51
C ILE A 956 65.92 7.46 -11.10
N VAL A 957 65.25 8.12 -12.05
CA VAL A 957 65.64 9.44 -12.56
C VAL A 957 64.77 10.50 -11.89
N THR A 958 65.40 11.29 -11.02
CA THR A 958 64.74 12.37 -10.26
C THR A 958 64.81 13.69 -11.04
N ILE A 959 63.66 14.33 -11.28
CA ILE A 959 63.60 15.69 -11.83
C ILE A 959 63.35 16.66 -10.68
N ASP A 960 64.37 17.43 -10.28
CA ASP A 960 64.20 18.40 -9.20
C ASP A 960 63.35 19.60 -9.65
N GLY A 961 62.46 20.07 -8.78
CA GLY A 961 61.41 21.04 -9.12
C GLY A 961 60.28 20.48 -10.01
N GLY A 962 60.35 19.21 -10.44
CA GLY A 962 59.37 18.60 -11.36
C GLY A 962 58.02 18.30 -10.72
N GLY A 963 56.93 18.75 -11.38
CA GLY A 963 55.55 18.45 -11.00
C GLY A 963 55.03 17.10 -11.51
N HIS A 964 53.70 16.93 -11.59
CA HIS A 964 53.05 15.72 -12.14
C HIS A 964 52.94 15.75 -13.68
N ASP A 965 53.14 16.91 -14.30
CA ASP A 965 52.88 17.23 -15.70
C ASP A 965 54.11 17.04 -16.61
N LEU A 966 55.04 16.17 -16.22
CA LEU A 966 56.37 16.03 -16.80
C LEU A 966 56.38 15.83 -18.33
N THR A 967 55.33 15.21 -18.90
CA THR A 967 55.19 15.01 -20.35
C THR A 967 54.94 16.30 -21.15
N ILE A 968 54.61 17.40 -20.46
CA ILE A 968 54.34 18.72 -21.04
C ILE A 968 55.33 19.77 -20.50
N SER A 969 55.72 19.70 -19.21
CA SER A 969 56.75 20.60 -18.66
C SER A 969 58.18 20.19 -19.05
N HIS A 970 58.46 18.90 -19.29
CA HIS A 970 59.80 18.36 -19.54
C HIS A 970 59.90 17.36 -20.74
N PRO A 971 59.16 17.52 -21.87
CA PRO A 971 59.09 16.50 -22.93
C PRO A 971 60.45 16.13 -23.53
N ASN A 972 61.30 17.13 -23.83
CA ASN A 972 62.63 16.90 -24.42
C ASN A 972 63.56 16.09 -23.49
N PHE A 973 63.45 16.29 -22.17
CA PHE A 973 64.19 15.52 -21.18
C PHE A 973 63.68 14.07 -21.14
N LEU A 974 62.36 13.87 -21.10
CA LEU A 974 61.77 12.53 -21.12
C LEU A 974 62.14 11.74 -22.39
N VAL A 975 62.07 12.37 -23.57
CA VAL A 975 62.47 11.72 -24.84
C VAL A 975 63.94 11.28 -24.80
N LYS A 976 64.84 12.13 -24.27
CA LYS A 976 66.26 11.80 -24.11
C LYS A 976 66.49 10.65 -23.13
N GLU A 977 65.81 10.64 -21.98
CA GLU A 977 66.00 9.59 -20.97
C GLU A 977 65.36 8.25 -21.38
N ILE A 978 64.22 8.30 -22.09
CA ILE A 978 63.62 7.14 -22.77
C ILE A 978 64.61 6.58 -23.80
N GLU A 979 65.18 7.42 -24.66
CA GLU A 979 66.17 7.02 -25.66
C GLU A 979 67.43 6.41 -25.02
N ARG A 980 68.00 7.05 -23.98
CA ARG A 980 69.13 6.52 -23.20
C ARG A 980 68.84 5.12 -22.69
N TRP A 981 67.71 4.94 -21.99
CA TRP A 981 67.35 3.66 -21.37
C TRP A 981 67.17 2.54 -22.40
N ILE A 982 66.56 2.85 -23.54
CA ILE A 982 66.39 1.91 -24.65
C ILE A 982 67.73 1.52 -25.30
N GLN A 983 68.71 2.42 -25.28
CA GLN A 983 70.06 2.18 -25.82
C GLN A 983 71.05 1.52 -24.84
N LEU A 984 70.71 1.39 -23.54
CA LEU A 984 71.59 0.72 -22.57
C LEU A 984 71.75 -0.78 -22.89
N PRO A 985 72.98 -1.33 -22.95
CA PRO A 985 73.26 -2.74 -23.24
C PRO A 985 72.82 -3.69 -22.12
#